data_AF-A0A9D5ZHF5-F1
#
_entry.id   AF-A0A9D5ZHF5-F1
#
_cell.length_a   1.000
_cell.length_b   1.000
_cell.length_c   1.000
_cell.angle_alpha   90.00
_cell.angle_beta   90.00
_cell.angle_gamma   90.00
#
_symmetry.space_group_name_H-M   'P 1'
#
loop_
_entity.id
_entity.type
_entity.pdbx_description
1 polymer ?
#
loop_
_entity_poly.entity_id
_entity_poly.type
_entity_poly.pdbx_seq_one_letter_code
_entity_poly.pdbx_strand_id
1 'polypeptide(L)'
;MRNLSITTILVSALLLTSGCQTTSTATTAPGGPAGVSRASYSPFSDQADHLAELLKAGNFDDANRLVTEQDAFFKTAAPEAQALMAQLAGHFSARLAPELEGALPALKAAPAPRDVTAWRSLRQSVTRANAALASHDAIAVFKYPAFAMAQAAQVRAERDRIRAQFIPAAAEAWLAYPADKPFFEDYPFIVEAEDLMAADPGLLDRKLAGLDAQGLLGFADAHPRDLMGDAAWDRIGQRYVQARMNRGQTGIREMLAVATDAQRYGFKTDAVKDVGVVFSQVTSPTLLKGGHIDFALEVEQDLPFPLDTKGLDDALDSDAKLLIVFNIALAKASRKVRNLKHFDSTYLAGYSREPNPDWEMAKMNMMMAGSGTGQANANMMTFGGFGSIIGAMGASSNYEDAQNRMASTPQFIDIPVYQGYTFDEAQVEAKKVMTVNYYVIDKTRNTFYRSTFDVVENHDFRIAYRLHKNDENSEQHLSTRHSEKDVTDWEEAPATIKLSSLVDHYLANEKRAKPLASVTEVRKQIIQDRNVAVTAYRDKKPDEVMQDDPRFDSVVAIYQGGGGMGRGFYIGPDLVLTNWHVVEGSRFVEMKNKQKRETFGKVLVKDVRLDLAVVQVQDRGKPVRFYDRATLKLGDQAEVIGHPKRYLFSITRGVISAIRDLPSINIPGGGGKDVRYIQTDAPINGGNSGGPLFLDDKVIGVNTWKRIDQGVDGLNFSVHIDEVKTFLRENLPDYEITALRD
;
A
#
# COMPACT_ATOMS: atom_id res chain seq x y z
N MET A 1 2.47 -17.69 -6.44
CA MET A 1 1.78 -18.63 -7.35
C MET A 1 0.99 -19.60 -6.52
N ARG A 2 -0.33 -19.64 -6.79
CA ARG A 2 -1.38 -20.66 -6.54
C ARG A 2 -1.14 -21.67 -5.40
N ASN A 3 -1.94 -21.61 -4.33
CA ASN A 3 -3.30 -22.19 -4.19
C ASN A 3 -3.35 -23.71 -4.43
N LEU A 4 -3.69 -24.46 -3.39
CA LEU A 4 -4.74 -25.49 -3.45
C LEU A 4 -5.18 -25.87 -2.03
N SER A 5 -6.40 -25.44 -1.71
CA SER A 5 -7.15 -25.75 -0.51
C SER A 5 -7.74 -27.16 -0.63
N ILE A 6 -7.59 -27.97 0.41
CA ILE A 6 -8.24 -29.28 0.58
C ILE A 6 -9.28 -29.09 1.68
N THR A 7 -10.54 -28.97 1.31
CA THR A 7 -11.66 -29.18 2.24
C THR A 7 -12.89 -29.54 1.42
N THR A 8 -13.41 -30.76 1.56
CA THR A 8 -14.86 -31.11 1.57
C THR A 8 -14.98 -32.63 1.76
N ILE A 9 -15.44 -33.07 2.94
CA ILE A 9 -16.12 -34.34 3.13
C ILE A 9 -17.49 -34.03 3.74
N LEU A 10 -18.52 -34.65 3.16
CA LEU A 10 -19.96 -34.50 3.37
C LEU A 10 -20.42 -34.57 4.84
N VAL A 11 -21.47 -33.80 5.18
CA VAL A 11 -22.72 -34.34 5.75
C VAL A 11 -23.93 -33.51 5.29
N SER A 12 -24.96 -34.20 4.81
CA SER A 12 -26.26 -33.69 4.37
C SER A 12 -27.26 -33.60 5.54
N ALA A 13 -28.09 -32.55 5.63
CA ALA A 13 -29.52 -32.61 5.97
C ALA A 13 -30.24 -31.24 5.99
N LEU A 14 -31.32 -31.16 5.21
CA LEU A 14 -32.56 -30.36 5.34
C LEU A 14 -32.53 -28.82 5.37
N LEU A 15 -33.18 -28.20 4.37
CA LEU A 15 -34.54 -27.64 4.53
C LEU A 15 -35.13 -27.24 3.17
N LEU A 16 -36.37 -27.68 2.92
CA LEU A 16 -37.24 -27.27 1.82
C LEU A 16 -38.03 -26.02 2.20
N THR A 17 -38.37 -25.22 1.16
CA THR A 17 -39.41 -24.18 0.99
C THR A 17 -38.71 -22.96 0.38
N SER A 18 -38.97 -22.48 -0.84
CA SER A 18 -40.22 -22.06 -1.49
C SER A 18 -39.84 -21.78 -2.95
N GLY A 19 -40.59 -22.21 -3.97
CA GLY A 19 -41.58 -21.33 -4.61
C GLY A 19 -41.08 -20.67 -5.90
N CYS A 20 -41.88 -20.80 -6.97
CA CYS A 20 -41.88 -20.06 -8.24
C CYS A 20 -40.90 -20.43 -9.37
N GLN A 21 -41.48 -21.16 -10.35
CA GLN A 21 -41.60 -20.80 -11.77
C GLN A 21 -40.55 -19.86 -12.40
N THR A 22 -39.92 -20.31 -13.49
CA THR A 22 -40.16 -19.81 -14.86
C THR A 22 -39.39 -20.63 -15.91
N THR A 23 -40.17 -21.26 -16.80
CA THR A 23 -40.03 -21.42 -18.26
C THR A 23 -38.72 -21.09 -18.99
N SER A 24 -38.21 -22.04 -19.79
CA SER A 24 -38.17 -22.02 -21.28
C SER A 24 -37.19 -23.11 -21.78
N THR A 25 -37.61 -24.20 -22.43
CA THR A 25 -37.71 -24.39 -23.91
C THR A 25 -36.50 -23.86 -24.68
N ALA A 26 -35.88 -24.53 -25.67
CA ALA A 26 -36.02 -25.83 -26.31
C ALA A 26 -34.93 -25.89 -27.40
N THR A 27 -34.38 -27.08 -27.73
CA THR A 27 -34.00 -27.42 -29.11
C THR A 27 -33.89 -28.94 -29.32
N THR A 28 -34.97 -29.44 -29.93
CA THR A 28 -35.22 -30.55 -30.86
C THR A 28 -34.10 -31.45 -31.42
N ALA A 29 -34.46 -32.76 -31.48
CA ALA A 29 -33.86 -33.92 -32.14
C ALA A 29 -33.94 -33.91 -33.70
N PRO A 30 -33.46 -34.95 -34.46
CA PRO A 30 -34.31 -36.14 -34.71
C PRO A 30 -33.57 -37.48 -35.04
N GLY A 31 -34.25 -38.62 -34.81
CA GLY A 31 -33.88 -39.93 -35.38
C GLY A 31 -34.40 -41.15 -34.60
N GLY A 32 -35.70 -41.47 -34.70
CA GLY A 32 -36.34 -42.67 -34.11
C GLY A 32 -36.09 -43.98 -34.89
N PRO A 33 -36.60 -45.13 -34.40
CA PRO A 33 -38.04 -45.34 -34.33
C PRO A 33 -38.60 -45.58 -32.92
N ALA A 34 -39.91 -45.38 -32.83
CA ALA A 34 -40.74 -45.41 -31.64
C ALA A 34 -41.31 -46.81 -31.32
N GLY A 35 -41.68 -46.99 -30.05
CA GLY A 35 -42.43 -48.12 -29.49
C GLY A 35 -41.50 -49.14 -28.84
N VAL A 36 -41.34 -49.20 -27.51
CA VAL A 36 -42.40 -49.58 -26.57
C VAL A 36 -42.33 -48.77 -25.26
N SER A 37 -43.45 -48.10 -24.97
CA SER A 37 -44.16 -48.00 -23.68
C SER A 37 -43.46 -48.41 -22.36
N ARG A 38 -43.50 -47.47 -21.41
CA ARG A 38 -43.83 -47.59 -19.96
C ARG A 38 -43.80 -48.97 -19.28
N ALA A 39 -43.31 -48.90 -18.04
CA ALA A 39 -43.35 -49.88 -16.96
C ALA A 39 -42.24 -50.93 -17.01
N SER A 40 -41.08 -50.58 -16.45
CA SER A 40 -40.26 -51.57 -15.76
C SER A 40 -41.03 -51.93 -14.49
N TYR A 41 -41.88 -52.94 -14.64
CA TYR A 41 -42.49 -53.66 -13.53
C TYR A 41 -41.40 -53.90 -12.48
N SER A 42 -41.62 -53.42 -11.26
CA SER A 42 -41.17 -54.19 -10.11
C SER A 42 -41.61 -55.63 -10.40
N PRO A 43 -40.73 -56.64 -10.35
CA PRO A 43 -41.14 -58.03 -10.61
C PRO A 43 -42.24 -58.49 -9.64
N PHE A 44 -42.51 -57.67 -8.63
CA PHE A 44 -43.58 -57.76 -7.66
C PHE A 44 -44.78 -56.90 -8.07
N SER A 45 -45.96 -57.53 -8.16
CA SER A 45 -47.25 -56.85 -8.32
C SER A 45 -47.63 -55.99 -7.11
N ASP A 46 -47.01 -56.25 -5.96
CA ASP A 46 -47.25 -55.59 -4.68
C ASP A 46 -45.92 -55.24 -3.98
N GLN A 47 -45.81 -54.07 -3.37
CA GLN A 47 -44.62 -53.69 -2.58
C GLN A 47 -44.44 -54.59 -1.36
N ALA A 48 -45.51 -55.22 -0.86
CA ALA A 48 -45.44 -56.24 0.18
C ALA A 48 -44.69 -57.49 -0.30
N ASP A 49 -44.91 -57.94 -1.54
CA ASP A 49 -44.22 -59.11 -2.11
C ASP A 49 -42.72 -58.82 -2.29
N HIS A 50 -42.37 -57.60 -2.72
CA HIS A 50 -40.97 -57.16 -2.84
C HIS A 50 -40.27 -57.18 -1.48
N LEU A 51 -40.93 -56.67 -0.43
CA LEU A 51 -40.41 -56.72 0.92
C LEU A 51 -40.22 -58.17 1.39
N ALA A 52 -41.17 -59.07 1.11
CA ALA A 52 -41.08 -60.48 1.47
C ALA A 52 -39.87 -61.19 0.83
N GLU A 53 -39.57 -60.91 -0.44
CA GLU A 53 -38.39 -61.48 -1.10
C GLU A 53 -37.07 -60.93 -0.54
N LEU A 54 -36.99 -59.62 -0.27
CA LEU A 54 -35.80 -59.02 0.33
C LEU A 54 -35.52 -59.62 1.72
N LEU A 55 -36.56 -59.83 2.53
CA LEU A 55 -36.43 -60.48 3.84
C LEU A 55 -36.00 -61.94 3.72
N LYS A 56 -36.58 -62.69 2.77
CA LYS A 56 -36.20 -64.09 2.51
C LYS A 56 -34.77 -64.25 2.02
N ALA A 57 -34.28 -63.27 1.25
CA ALA A 57 -32.90 -63.20 0.77
C ALA A 57 -31.90 -62.73 1.84
N GLY A 58 -32.38 -62.25 3.00
CA GLY A 58 -31.54 -61.67 4.05
C GLY A 58 -31.01 -60.27 3.74
N ASN A 59 -31.56 -59.59 2.72
CA ASN A 59 -31.15 -58.25 2.29
C ASN A 59 -31.88 -57.17 3.11
N PHE A 60 -31.61 -57.11 4.42
CA PHE A 60 -32.33 -56.24 5.37
C PHE A 60 -32.11 -54.74 5.13
N ASP A 61 -30.94 -54.33 4.64
CA ASP A 61 -30.67 -52.92 4.34
C ASP A 61 -31.45 -52.42 3.11
N ASP A 62 -31.56 -53.25 2.07
CA ASP A 62 -32.40 -52.93 0.91
C ASP A 62 -33.88 -53.01 1.27
N ALA A 63 -34.29 -53.93 2.16
CA ALA A 63 -35.64 -53.95 2.74
C ALA A 63 -35.95 -52.65 3.50
N ASN A 64 -35.01 -52.15 4.30
CA ASN A 64 -35.15 -50.86 5.00
C ASN A 64 -35.24 -49.67 4.01
N ARG A 65 -34.46 -49.71 2.92
CA ARG A 65 -34.54 -48.70 1.86
C ARG A 65 -35.89 -48.72 1.16
N LEU A 66 -36.41 -49.90 0.82
CA LEU A 66 -37.74 -50.06 0.24
C LEU A 66 -38.83 -49.46 1.13
N VAL A 67 -38.79 -49.73 2.44
CA VAL A 67 -39.74 -49.14 3.40
C VAL A 67 -39.58 -47.62 3.49
N THR A 68 -38.35 -47.11 3.39
CA THR A 68 -38.08 -45.66 3.37
C THR A 68 -38.67 -44.99 2.12
N GLU A 69 -38.45 -45.58 0.95
CA GLU A 69 -38.86 -45.03 -0.35
C GLU A 69 -40.37 -45.14 -0.57
N GLN A 70 -40.99 -46.19 -0.04
CA GLN A 70 -42.42 -46.49 -0.20
C GLN A 70 -43.22 -46.22 1.10
N ASP A 71 -42.81 -45.22 1.88
CA ASP A 71 -43.42 -44.86 3.18
C ASP A 71 -44.95 -44.70 3.10
N ALA A 72 -45.45 -44.06 2.03
CA ALA A 72 -46.89 -43.86 1.83
C ALA A 72 -47.67 -45.17 1.68
N PHE A 73 -47.09 -46.17 1.03
CA PHE A 73 -47.68 -47.50 0.90
C PHE A 73 -47.72 -48.20 2.27
N PHE A 74 -46.57 -48.29 2.94
CA PHE A 74 -46.43 -49.02 4.20
C PHE A 74 -47.19 -48.40 5.38
N LYS A 75 -47.52 -47.10 5.34
CA LYS A 75 -48.39 -46.42 6.31
C LYS A 75 -49.82 -46.94 6.35
N THR A 76 -50.36 -47.37 5.21
CA THR A 76 -51.75 -47.84 5.09
C THR A 76 -51.82 -49.29 4.64
N ALA A 77 -50.70 -50.01 4.66
CA ALA A 77 -50.62 -51.35 4.08
C ALA A 77 -51.45 -52.37 4.85
N ALA A 78 -51.89 -53.40 4.12
CA ALA A 78 -52.70 -54.50 4.65
C ALA A 78 -51.97 -55.28 5.76
N PRO A 79 -52.69 -56.05 6.60
CA PRO A 79 -52.11 -56.80 7.72
C PRO A 79 -50.91 -57.68 7.34
N GLU A 80 -50.90 -58.23 6.12
CA GLU A 80 -49.81 -59.06 5.58
C GLU A 80 -48.50 -58.26 5.44
N ALA A 81 -48.57 -57.03 4.93
CA ALA A 81 -47.42 -56.13 4.83
C ALA A 81 -46.93 -55.66 6.21
N GLN A 82 -47.85 -55.44 7.15
CA GLN A 82 -47.49 -55.12 8.54
C GLN A 82 -46.74 -56.26 9.23
N ALA A 83 -47.08 -57.52 8.93
CA ALA A 83 -46.35 -58.68 9.45
C ALA A 83 -44.91 -58.76 8.91
N LEU A 84 -44.69 -58.40 7.64
CA LEU A 84 -43.35 -58.32 7.04
C LEU A 84 -42.53 -57.18 7.65
N MET A 85 -43.16 -56.01 7.88
CA MET A 85 -42.54 -54.92 8.62
C MET A 85 -42.17 -55.33 10.05
N ALA A 86 -43.02 -56.12 10.73
CA ALA A 86 -42.71 -56.65 12.06
C ALA A 86 -41.48 -57.58 12.04
N GLN A 87 -41.31 -58.40 11.00
CA GLN A 87 -40.11 -59.23 10.82
C GLN A 87 -38.84 -58.39 10.61
N LEU A 88 -38.92 -57.36 9.76
CA LEU A 88 -37.82 -56.41 9.54
C LEU A 88 -37.46 -55.66 10.84
N ALA A 89 -38.47 -55.21 11.59
CA ALA A 89 -38.31 -54.55 12.87
C ALA A 89 -37.66 -55.49 13.90
N GLY A 90 -38.06 -56.76 13.94
CA GLY A 90 -37.47 -57.77 14.82
C GLY A 90 -35.98 -57.98 14.56
N HIS A 91 -35.56 -58.05 13.30
CA HIS A 91 -34.14 -58.17 12.92
C HIS A 91 -33.33 -56.97 13.43
N PHE A 92 -33.76 -55.76 13.11
CA PHE A 92 -33.06 -54.55 13.54
C PHE A 92 -33.10 -54.33 15.07
N SER A 93 -34.20 -54.73 15.72
CA SER A 93 -34.33 -54.64 17.18
C SER A 93 -33.31 -55.56 17.86
N ALA A 94 -33.14 -56.79 17.38
CA ALA A 94 -32.14 -57.72 17.91
C ALA A 94 -30.70 -57.20 17.75
N ARG A 95 -30.42 -56.49 16.64
CA ARG A 95 -29.11 -55.88 16.39
C ARG A 95 -28.83 -54.68 17.29
N LEU A 96 -29.82 -53.81 17.53
CA LEU A 96 -29.64 -52.55 18.27
C LEU A 96 -29.90 -52.65 19.77
N ALA A 97 -30.63 -53.66 20.24
CA ALA A 97 -30.95 -53.82 21.65
C ALA A 97 -29.70 -53.81 22.56
N PRO A 98 -28.59 -54.52 22.25
CA PRO A 98 -27.40 -54.50 23.10
C PRO A 98 -26.77 -53.10 23.25
N GLU A 99 -26.78 -52.30 22.18
CA GLU A 99 -26.23 -50.94 22.20
C GLU A 99 -27.10 -49.99 23.04
N LEU A 100 -28.42 -50.05 22.86
CA LEU A 100 -29.38 -49.23 23.60
C LEU A 100 -29.44 -49.63 25.09
N GLU A 101 -29.43 -50.93 25.39
CA GLU A 101 -29.44 -51.45 26.76
C GLU A 101 -28.12 -51.15 27.49
N GLY A 102 -26.99 -51.19 26.78
CA GLY A 102 -25.69 -50.81 27.33
C GLY A 102 -25.56 -49.31 27.61
N ALA A 103 -26.24 -48.45 26.82
CA ALA A 103 -26.16 -46.99 26.98
C ALA A 103 -26.93 -46.48 28.20
N LEU A 104 -28.10 -47.06 28.51
CA LEU A 104 -29.02 -46.52 29.51
C LEU A 104 -28.46 -46.48 30.95
N PRO A 105 -27.82 -47.55 31.49
CA PRO A 105 -27.25 -47.51 32.84
C PRO A 105 -26.14 -46.47 32.98
N ALA A 106 -25.33 -46.30 31.94
CA ALA A 106 -24.22 -45.36 31.94
C ALA A 106 -24.70 -43.90 31.94
N LEU A 107 -25.82 -43.60 31.25
CA LEU A 107 -26.46 -42.29 31.34
C LEU A 107 -27.09 -42.06 32.71
N LYS A 108 -27.78 -43.04 33.28
CA LYS A 108 -28.40 -42.91 34.62
C LYS A 108 -27.39 -42.65 35.74
N ALA A 109 -26.15 -43.10 35.56
CA ALA A 109 -25.03 -42.87 36.48
C ALA A 109 -24.31 -41.52 36.23
N ALA A 110 -24.90 -40.59 35.46
CA ALA A 110 -24.27 -39.32 35.15
C ALA A 110 -23.93 -38.51 36.42
N PRO A 111 -22.70 -37.98 36.53
CA PRO A 111 -22.30 -37.13 37.65
C PRO A 111 -23.02 -35.77 37.63
N ALA A 112 -22.88 -35.02 38.73
CA ALA A 112 -23.30 -33.62 38.75
C ALA A 112 -22.47 -32.78 37.76
N PRO A 113 -23.04 -31.70 37.17
CA PRO A 113 -22.33 -30.89 36.17
C PRO A 113 -20.97 -30.33 36.60
N ARG A 114 -20.72 -30.16 37.91
CA ARG A 114 -19.47 -29.62 38.44
C ARG A 114 -18.39 -30.67 38.75
N ASP A 115 -18.69 -31.96 38.64
CA ASP A 115 -17.70 -33.02 38.88
C ASP A 115 -16.89 -33.33 37.62
N VAL A 116 -15.75 -32.63 37.50
CA VAL A 116 -14.84 -32.69 36.35
C VAL A 116 -14.24 -34.08 36.15
N THR A 117 -14.06 -34.86 37.22
CA THR A 117 -13.32 -36.14 37.15
C THR A 117 -14.05 -37.20 36.33
N ALA A 118 -15.38 -37.11 36.24
CA ALA A 118 -16.24 -38.03 35.52
C ALA A 118 -16.73 -37.48 34.15
N TRP A 119 -16.29 -36.29 33.74
CA TRP A 119 -16.74 -35.67 32.48
C TRP A 119 -16.35 -36.49 31.25
N ARG A 120 -15.11 -36.98 31.17
CA ARG A 120 -14.65 -37.78 30.02
C ARG A 120 -15.43 -39.08 29.87
N SER A 121 -15.70 -39.78 30.96
CA SER A 121 -16.52 -41.00 30.93
C SER A 121 -17.96 -40.69 30.54
N LEU A 122 -18.53 -39.60 31.05
CA LEU A 122 -19.88 -39.18 30.66
C LEU A 122 -19.94 -38.82 29.17
N ARG A 123 -18.96 -38.07 28.64
CA ARG A 123 -18.87 -37.72 27.23
C ARG A 123 -18.87 -38.96 26.34
N GLN A 124 -18.08 -39.97 26.69
CA GLN A 124 -18.06 -41.24 25.96
C GLN A 124 -19.42 -41.94 26.00
N SER A 125 -20.10 -41.97 27.15
CA SER A 125 -21.44 -42.55 27.28
C SER A 125 -22.48 -41.79 26.46
N VAL A 126 -22.44 -40.46 26.46
CA VAL A 126 -23.33 -39.61 25.65
C VAL A 126 -23.08 -39.83 24.16
N THR A 127 -21.81 -39.91 23.73
CA THR A 127 -21.45 -40.20 22.33
C THR A 127 -21.97 -41.56 21.88
N ARG A 128 -21.79 -42.61 22.71
CA ARG A 128 -22.32 -43.95 22.42
C ARG A 128 -23.85 -43.95 22.34
N ALA A 129 -24.51 -43.27 23.27
CA ALA A 129 -25.96 -43.13 23.26
C ALA A 129 -26.46 -42.42 22.01
N ASN A 130 -25.80 -41.33 21.60
CA ASN A 130 -26.13 -40.61 20.37
C ASN A 130 -25.93 -41.48 19.12
N ALA A 131 -24.85 -42.27 19.05
CA ALA A 131 -24.62 -43.19 17.95
C ALA A 131 -25.70 -44.28 17.86
N ALA A 132 -26.07 -44.88 19.00
CA ALA A 132 -27.13 -45.89 19.06
C ALA A 132 -28.50 -45.30 18.65
N LEU A 133 -28.81 -44.08 19.11
CA LEU A 133 -30.03 -43.36 18.72
C LEU A 133 -30.02 -42.99 17.24
N ALA A 134 -28.89 -42.58 16.67
CA ALA A 134 -28.77 -42.27 15.25
C ALA A 134 -28.96 -43.53 14.38
N SER A 135 -28.37 -44.65 14.78
CA SER A 135 -28.58 -45.95 14.12
C SER A 135 -30.04 -46.39 14.18
N HIS A 136 -30.72 -46.18 15.31
CA HIS A 136 -32.16 -46.39 15.44
C HIS A 136 -32.96 -45.48 14.50
N ASP A 137 -32.67 -44.17 14.48
CA ASP A 137 -33.43 -43.19 13.70
C ASP A 137 -33.24 -43.35 12.17
N ALA A 138 -32.14 -43.97 11.75
CA ALA A 138 -31.88 -44.32 10.36
C ALA A 138 -32.74 -45.49 9.83
N ILE A 139 -33.33 -46.27 10.72
CA ILE A 139 -34.14 -47.44 10.35
C ILE A 139 -35.60 -47.00 10.20
N ALA A 140 -36.12 -47.14 8.99
CA ALA A 140 -37.43 -46.60 8.62
C ALA A 140 -38.58 -47.28 9.34
N VAL A 141 -38.49 -48.58 9.60
CA VAL A 141 -39.57 -49.31 10.29
C VAL A 141 -39.80 -48.82 11.71
N PHE A 142 -38.80 -48.25 12.38
CA PHE A 142 -38.94 -47.69 13.73
C PHE A 142 -39.63 -46.32 13.77
N LYS A 143 -39.86 -45.68 12.61
CA LYS A 143 -40.66 -44.45 12.53
C LYS A 143 -42.16 -44.71 12.73
N TYR A 144 -42.58 -45.97 12.57
CA TYR A 144 -43.95 -46.39 12.82
C TYR A 144 -44.13 -46.70 14.32
N PRO A 145 -45.10 -46.06 15.01
CA PRO A 145 -45.26 -46.21 16.45
C PRO A 145 -45.43 -47.66 16.93
N ALA A 146 -46.00 -48.54 16.09
CA ALA A 146 -46.20 -49.95 16.39
C ALA A 146 -44.89 -50.76 16.52
N PHE A 147 -43.79 -50.28 15.91
CA PHE A 147 -42.50 -50.97 15.86
C PHE A 147 -41.38 -50.20 16.56
N ALA A 148 -41.66 -49.02 17.10
CA ALA A 148 -40.68 -48.19 17.79
C ALA A 148 -40.12 -48.91 19.03
N MET A 149 -38.80 -48.83 19.23
CA MET A 149 -38.16 -49.46 20.38
C MET A 149 -38.34 -48.62 21.65
N ALA A 150 -38.97 -49.20 22.68
CA ALA A 150 -39.14 -48.53 23.97
C ALA A 150 -37.79 -48.14 24.62
N GLN A 151 -36.75 -48.96 24.43
CA GLN A 151 -35.39 -48.70 24.89
C GLN A 151 -34.81 -47.41 24.28
N ALA A 152 -35.05 -47.17 22.99
CA ALA A 152 -34.59 -45.94 22.32
C ALA A 152 -35.26 -44.69 22.91
N ALA A 153 -36.56 -44.77 23.22
CA ALA A 153 -37.27 -43.68 23.89
C ALA A 153 -36.71 -43.40 25.30
N GLN A 154 -36.38 -44.45 26.06
CA GLN A 154 -35.76 -44.31 27.39
C GLN A 154 -34.37 -43.68 27.34
N VAL A 155 -33.51 -44.14 26.43
CA VAL A 155 -32.16 -43.57 26.23
C VAL A 155 -32.26 -42.09 25.83
N ARG A 156 -33.18 -41.75 24.92
CA ARG A 156 -33.42 -40.37 24.49
C ARG A 156 -33.85 -39.48 25.65
N ALA A 157 -34.85 -39.92 26.42
CA ALA A 157 -35.35 -39.17 27.57
C ALA A 157 -34.28 -38.94 28.64
N GLU A 158 -33.47 -39.95 28.97
CA GLU A 158 -32.40 -39.80 29.95
C GLU A 158 -31.27 -38.89 29.43
N ARG A 159 -30.86 -39.04 28.17
CA ARG A 159 -29.89 -38.13 27.54
C ARG A 159 -30.37 -36.69 27.59
N ASP A 160 -31.63 -36.44 27.24
CA ASP A 160 -32.20 -35.09 27.18
C ASP A 160 -32.34 -34.48 28.59
N ARG A 161 -32.68 -35.31 29.59
CA ARG A 161 -32.68 -34.91 31.00
C ARG A 161 -31.29 -34.46 31.46
N ILE A 162 -30.25 -35.22 31.15
CA ILE A 162 -28.87 -34.86 31.52
C ILE A 162 -28.44 -33.60 30.76
N ARG A 163 -28.74 -33.52 29.45
CA ARG A 163 -28.46 -32.34 28.64
C ARG A 163 -29.09 -31.07 29.22
N ALA A 164 -30.34 -31.16 29.69
CA ALA A 164 -31.04 -30.04 30.33
C ALA A 164 -30.41 -29.57 31.64
N GLN A 165 -29.61 -30.41 32.31
CA GLN A 165 -28.85 -30.04 33.51
C GLN A 165 -27.48 -29.45 33.17
N PHE A 166 -26.80 -30.00 32.17
CA PHE A 166 -25.44 -29.59 31.81
C PHE A 166 -25.43 -28.28 31.02
N ILE A 167 -26.20 -28.14 29.94
CA ILE A 167 -26.11 -26.97 29.05
C ILE A 167 -26.25 -25.63 29.80
N PRO A 168 -27.25 -25.42 30.69
CA PRO A 168 -27.37 -24.16 31.43
C PRO A 168 -26.24 -23.92 32.44
N ALA A 169 -25.60 -24.99 32.93
CA ALA A 169 -24.51 -24.92 33.90
C ALA A 169 -23.13 -24.69 33.24
N ALA A 170 -23.05 -24.72 31.90
CA ALA A 170 -21.79 -24.65 31.16
C ALA A 170 -20.99 -23.37 31.44
N ALA A 171 -21.63 -22.20 31.55
CA ALA A 171 -20.94 -20.94 31.84
C ALA A 171 -20.27 -20.94 33.22
N GLU A 172 -20.99 -21.36 34.27
CA GLU A 172 -20.43 -21.48 35.62
C GLU A 172 -19.35 -22.55 35.70
N ALA A 173 -19.56 -23.68 35.02
CA ALA A 173 -18.57 -24.76 34.93
C ALA A 173 -17.29 -24.26 34.26
N TRP A 174 -17.40 -23.49 33.17
CA TRP A 174 -16.25 -22.92 32.47
C TRP A 174 -15.45 -21.97 33.36
N LEU A 175 -16.13 -21.09 34.12
CA LEU A 175 -15.45 -20.18 35.05
C LEU A 175 -14.63 -20.94 36.11
N ALA A 176 -15.19 -22.00 36.68
CA ALA A 176 -14.54 -22.81 37.73
C ALA A 176 -13.46 -23.77 37.19
N TYR A 177 -13.53 -24.16 35.92
CA TYR A 177 -12.58 -25.07 35.30
C TYR A 177 -11.18 -24.42 35.15
N PRO A 178 -10.06 -25.16 35.21
CA PRO A 178 -8.74 -24.54 35.05
C PRO A 178 -8.58 -23.81 33.72
N ALA A 179 -7.99 -22.60 33.74
CA ALA A 179 -7.85 -21.73 32.57
C ALA A 179 -6.90 -22.32 31.50
N ASP A 180 -5.92 -23.11 31.91
CA ASP A 180 -4.87 -23.73 31.09
C ASP A 180 -5.26 -25.13 30.55
N LYS A 181 -6.54 -25.50 30.60
CA LYS A 181 -7.05 -26.81 30.20
C LYS A 181 -8.17 -26.68 29.17
N PRO A 182 -8.33 -27.64 28.24
CA PRO A 182 -9.25 -27.53 27.11
C PRO A 182 -10.70 -27.84 27.52
N PHE A 183 -11.40 -26.86 28.10
CA PHE A 183 -12.76 -27.03 28.61
C PHE A 183 -13.73 -27.61 27.57
N PHE A 184 -13.75 -27.05 26.36
CA PHE A 184 -14.70 -27.43 25.31
C PHE A 184 -14.46 -28.86 24.76
N GLU A 185 -13.24 -29.39 24.92
CA GLU A 185 -12.91 -30.78 24.58
C GLU A 185 -13.28 -31.77 25.70
N ASP A 186 -13.23 -31.33 26.94
CA ASP A 186 -13.54 -32.18 28.10
C ASP A 186 -15.02 -32.13 28.48
N TYR A 187 -15.74 -31.05 28.16
CA TYR A 187 -17.13 -30.87 28.58
C TYR A 187 -18.05 -31.96 27.99
N PRO A 188 -18.95 -32.59 28.75
CA PRO A 188 -19.67 -33.79 28.29
C PRO A 188 -20.65 -33.58 27.13
N PHE A 189 -21.08 -32.34 26.91
CA PHE A 189 -21.95 -31.95 25.81
C PHE A 189 -21.24 -30.92 24.94
N ILE A 190 -21.51 -30.94 23.64
CA ILE A 190 -20.99 -29.93 22.72
C ILE A 190 -21.63 -28.59 23.07
N VAL A 191 -20.78 -27.60 23.33
CA VAL A 191 -21.14 -26.21 23.62
C VAL A 191 -20.16 -25.35 22.81
N GLU A 192 -20.68 -24.42 22.03
CA GLU A 192 -19.84 -23.50 21.27
C GLU A 192 -19.39 -22.33 22.16
N ALA A 193 -18.13 -21.91 22.01
CA ALA A 193 -17.60 -20.79 22.80
C ALA A 193 -18.34 -19.48 22.48
N GLU A 194 -18.69 -19.28 21.20
CA GLU A 194 -19.48 -18.12 20.74
C GLU A 194 -20.85 -18.06 21.43
N ASP A 195 -21.53 -19.19 21.58
CA ASP A 195 -22.84 -19.25 22.25
C ASP A 195 -22.73 -18.87 23.74
N LEU A 196 -21.70 -19.35 24.44
CA LEU A 196 -21.45 -18.99 25.84
C LEU A 196 -21.17 -17.49 25.98
N MET A 197 -20.36 -16.93 25.10
CA MET A 197 -20.01 -15.50 25.12
C MET A 197 -21.18 -14.61 24.69
N ALA A 198 -22.03 -15.07 23.76
CA ALA A 198 -23.25 -14.37 23.38
C ALA A 198 -24.28 -14.33 24.51
N ALA A 199 -24.41 -15.42 25.27
CA ALA A 199 -25.29 -15.50 26.43
C ALA A 199 -24.82 -14.61 27.59
N ASP A 200 -23.50 -14.43 27.74
CA ASP A 200 -22.89 -13.62 28.79
C ASP A 200 -21.63 -12.88 28.28
N PRO A 201 -21.77 -11.64 27.78
CA PRO A 201 -20.66 -10.88 27.20
C PRO A 201 -19.51 -10.59 28.18
N GLY A 202 -19.76 -10.65 29.50
CA GLY A 202 -18.76 -10.42 30.54
C GLY A 202 -18.05 -11.70 31.02
N LEU A 203 -18.39 -12.86 30.45
CA LEU A 203 -17.89 -14.16 30.89
C LEU A 203 -16.38 -14.30 30.65
N LEU A 204 -15.91 -13.95 29.44
CA LEU A 204 -14.49 -14.01 29.08
C LEU A 204 -13.65 -13.09 29.98
N ASP A 205 -14.08 -11.84 30.20
CA ASP A 205 -13.34 -10.90 31.04
C ASP A 205 -13.21 -11.38 32.49
N ARG A 206 -14.24 -12.04 33.05
CA ARG A 206 -14.16 -12.70 34.36
C ARG A 206 -13.26 -13.92 34.35
N LYS A 207 -13.28 -14.71 33.28
CA LYS A 207 -12.39 -15.88 33.12
C LYS A 207 -10.92 -15.50 33.08
N LEU A 208 -10.61 -14.39 32.40
CA LEU A 208 -9.26 -13.85 32.29
C LEU A 208 -8.83 -13.04 33.51
N ALA A 209 -9.76 -12.67 34.39
CA ALA A 209 -9.48 -11.83 35.54
C ALA A 209 -8.48 -12.50 36.50
N GLY A 210 -7.40 -11.80 36.82
CA GLY A 210 -6.37 -12.29 37.73
C GLY A 210 -5.31 -13.18 37.08
N LEU A 211 -5.44 -13.52 35.79
CA LEU A 211 -4.37 -14.17 35.04
C LEU A 211 -3.23 -13.17 34.78
N ASP A 212 -2.01 -13.59 35.04
CA ASP A 212 -0.82 -12.86 34.61
C ASP A 212 -0.50 -13.16 33.14
N ALA A 213 0.58 -12.57 32.62
CA ALA A 213 0.95 -12.76 31.22
C ALA A 213 1.17 -14.24 30.86
N GLN A 214 1.72 -15.05 31.76
CA GLN A 214 1.95 -16.47 31.51
C GLN A 214 0.64 -17.26 31.56
N GLY A 215 -0.24 -16.94 32.52
CA GLY A 215 -1.59 -17.52 32.61
C GLY A 215 -2.44 -17.22 31.37
N LEU A 216 -2.31 -16.02 30.79
CA LEU A 216 -2.99 -15.65 29.55
C LEU A 216 -2.49 -16.44 28.33
N LEU A 217 -1.18 -16.72 28.24
CA LEU A 217 -0.63 -17.59 27.20
C LEU A 217 -1.10 -19.04 27.37
N GLY A 218 -1.06 -19.57 28.60
CA GLY A 218 -1.58 -20.91 28.89
C GLY A 218 -3.08 -21.04 28.58
N PHE A 219 -3.86 -19.98 28.81
CA PHE A 219 -5.26 -19.92 28.40
C PHE A 219 -5.42 -19.95 26.88
N ALA A 220 -4.61 -19.17 26.16
CA ALA A 220 -4.64 -19.11 24.69
C ALA A 220 -4.22 -20.45 24.04
N ASP A 221 -3.26 -21.16 24.63
CA ASP A 221 -2.86 -22.51 24.19
C ASP A 221 -3.98 -23.54 24.37
N ALA A 222 -4.74 -23.45 25.47
CA ALA A 222 -5.86 -24.34 25.75
C ALA A 222 -7.15 -23.99 25.00
N HIS A 223 -7.25 -22.77 24.48
CA HIS A 223 -8.45 -22.22 23.83
C HIS A 223 -8.07 -21.47 22.55
N PRO A 224 -7.67 -22.18 21.47
CA PRO A 224 -7.11 -21.57 20.28
C PRO A 224 -8.10 -20.65 19.54
N ARG A 225 -7.57 -19.78 18.68
CA ARG A 225 -8.36 -18.80 17.91
C ARG A 225 -9.56 -19.39 17.19
N ASP A 226 -9.39 -20.54 16.53
CA ASP A 226 -10.47 -21.19 15.77
C ASP A 226 -11.66 -21.60 16.64
N LEU A 227 -11.43 -21.84 17.94
CA LEU A 227 -12.46 -22.18 18.90
C LEU A 227 -13.12 -20.92 19.50
N MET A 228 -12.31 -19.91 19.81
CA MET A 228 -12.77 -18.71 20.52
C MET A 228 -13.36 -17.63 19.60
N GLY A 229 -13.02 -17.66 18.31
CA GLY A 229 -13.37 -16.61 17.36
C GLY A 229 -12.52 -15.34 17.52
N ASP A 230 -12.53 -14.51 16.49
CA ASP A 230 -11.63 -13.34 16.36
C ASP A 230 -11.81 -12.31 17.47
N ALA A 231 -13.05 -12.01 17.86
CA ALA A 231 -13.34 -10.99 18.86
C ALA A 231 -12.80 -11.36 20.26
N ALA A 232 -12.97 -12.63 20.66
CA ALA A 232 -12.44 -13.13 21.91
C ALA A 232 -10.91 -13.22 21.87
N TRP A 233 -10.35 -13.67 20.74
CA TRP A 233 -8.90 -13.75 20.54
C TRP A 233 -8.23 -12.38 20.66
N ASP A 234 -8.81 -11.35 20.03
CA ASP A 234 -8.36 -9.97 20.15
C ASP A 234 -8.39 -9.48 21.61
N ARG A 235 -9.43 -9.85 22.37
CA ARG A 235 -9.57 -9.49 23.78
C ARG A 235 -8.50 -10.14 24.65
N ILE A 236 -8.17 -11.41 24.41
CA ILE A 236 -7.08 -12.13 25.09
C ILE A 236 -5.74 -11.44 24.81
N GLY A 237 -5.47 -11.11 23.54
CA GLY A 237 -4.25 -10.39 23.14
C GLY A 237 -4.12 -9.01 23.81
N GLN A 238 -5.20 -8.24 23.89
CA GLN A 238 -5.22 -6.95 24.59
C GLN A 238 -4.86 -7.10 26.08
N ARG A 239 -5.45 -8.09 26.78
CA ARG A 239 -5.13 -8.36 28.18
C ARG A 239 -3.68 -8.78 28.36
N TYR A 240 -3.14 -9.59 27.45
CA TYR A 240 -1.73 -10.02 27.48
C TYR A 240 -0.77 -8.83 27.41
N VAL A 241 -0.97 -7.95 26.42
CA VAL A 241 -0.16 -6.74 26.25
C VAL A 241 -0.28 -5.84 27.49
N GLN A 242 -1.50 -5.63 28.00
CA GLN A 242 -1.73 -4.82 29.20
C GLN A 242 -1.01 -5.39 30.44
N ALA A 243 -1.09 -6.71 30.65
CA ALA A 243 -0.45 -7.38 31.79
C ALA A 243 1.08 -7.29 31.76
N ARG A 244 1.70 -7.35 30.58
CA ARG A 244 3.15 -7.16 30.42
C ARG A 244 3.58 -5.70 30.60
N MET A 245 2.80 -4.76 30.06
CA MET A 245 3.17 -3.33 30.05
C MET A 245 2.96 -2.60 31.39
N ASN A 246 2.07 -3.07 32.27
CA ASN A 246 1.78 -2.44 33.56
C ASN A 246 2.92 -2.51 34.62
N ARG A 247 4.07 -3.12 34.32
CA ARG A 247 5.18 -3.35 35.28
C ARG A 247 6.16 -2.17 35.48
N GLY A 248 5.78 -0.94 35.14
CA GLY A 248 6.56 0.27 35.50
C GLY A 248 7.96 0.40 34.88
N GLN A 249 8.36 -0.49 33.97
CA GLN A 249 9.59 -0.41 33.18
C GLN A 249 9.27 -0.55 31.70
N THR A 250 8.78 0.52 31.08
CA THR A 250 8.36 0.51 29.67
C THR A 250 9.45 1.07 28.75
N GLY A 251 10.66 0.50 28.86
CA GLY A 251 11.72 0.78 27.88
C GLY A 251 11.44 0.09 26.54
N ILE A 252 12.03 0.61 25.46
CA ILE A 252 11.88 0.06 24.10
C ILE A 252 12.17 -1.45 24.00
N ARG A 253 13.09 -1.97 24.83
CA ARG A 253 13.41 -3.41 24.89
C ARG A 253 12.23 -4.25 25.38
N GLU A 254 11.52 -3.80 26.42
CA GLU A 254 10.36 -4.53 26.94
C GLU A 254 9.21 -4.45 25.94
N MET A 255 9.01 -3.28 25.31
CA MET A 255 8.01 -3.12 24.25
C MET A 255 8.26 -4.08 23.07
N LEU A 256 9.52 -4.21 22.65
CA LEU A 256 9.95 -5.15 21.62
C LEU A 256 9.64 -6.58 22.00
N ALA A 257 10.05 -6.99 23.20
CA ALA A 257 9.80 -8.34 23.69
C ALA A 257 8.29 -8.66 23.69
N VAL A 258 7.47 -7.74 24.21
CA VAL A 258 6.00 -7.90 24.25
C VAL A 258 5.42 -8.01 22.85
N ALA A 259 5.84 -7.16 21.91
CA ALA A 259 5.30 -7.18 20.56
C ALA A 259 5.75 -8.42 19.77
N THR A 260 7.00 -8.86 19.93
CA THR A 260 7.50 -10.12 19.35
C THR A 260 6.76 -11.33 19.92
N ASP A 261 6.56 -11.39 21.24
CA ASP A 261 5.81 -12.48 21.88
C ASP A 261 4.35 -12.49 21.42
N ALA A 262 3.69 -11.33 21.39
CA ALA A 262 2.31 -11.20 20.92
C ALA A 262 2.15 -11.67 19.46
N GLN A 263 3.09 -11.31 18.58
CA GLN A 263 3.08 -11.73 17.18
C GLN A 263 3.23 -13.25 17.02
N ARG A 264 4.07 -13.92 17.84
CA ARG A 264 4.22 -15.38 17.81
C ARG A 264 2.92 -16.12 18.09
N TYR A 265 2.11 -15.58 18.99
CA TYR A 265 0.78 -16.10 19.31
C TYR A 265 -0.32 -15.59 18.37
N GLY A 266 0.01 -14.78 17.36
CA GLY A 266 -0.95 -14.22 16.43
C GLY A 266 -1.90 -13.20 17.06
N PHE A 267 -1.53 -12.59 18.19
CA PHE A 267 -2.28 -11.48 18.76
C PHE A 267 -2.04 -10.19 17.98
N LYS A 268 -3.07 -9.35 17.89
CA LYS A 268 -2.93 -8.01 17.29
C LYS A 268 -2.02 -7.15 18.14
N THR A 269 -0.96 -6.63 17.53
CA THR A 269 -0.01 -5.70 18.16
C THR A 269 -0.52 -4.26 18.18
N ASP A 270 -1.71 -4.01 17.64
CA ASP A 270 -2.40 -2.72 17.73
C ASP A 270 -2.64 -2.26 19.18
N ALA A 271 -2.70 -3.18 20.14
CA ALA A 271 -2.78 -2.85 21.57
C ALA A 271 -1.48 -2.21 22.11
N VAL A 272 -0.37 -2.29 21.37
CA VAL A 272 0.89 -1.58 21.65
C VAL A 272 0.83 -0.12 21.17
N LYS A 273 -0.24 0.32 20.49
CA LYS A 273 -0.43 1.72 20.03
C LYS A 273 -0.41 2.75 21.17
N ASP A 274 -0.86 2.40 22.39
CA ASP A 274 -0.79 3.27 23.58
C ASP A 274 0.65 3.55 24.08
N VAL A 275 1.64 3.01 23.36
CA VAL A 275 3.05 3.17 23.64
C VAL A 275 3.75 3.93 22.50
N GLY A 276 3.01 4.31 21.44
CA GLY A 276 3.37 5.13 20.27
C GLY A 276 4.85 5.31 19.99
N VAL A 277 5.34 4.70 18.90
CA VAL A 277 6.61 5.07 18.28
C VAL A 277 6.30 5.91 17.06
N VAL A 278 6.62 7.20 17.10
CA VAL A 278 6.46 8.09 15.94
C VAL A 278 7.81 8.29 15.28
N PHE A 279 7.79 8.27 13.96
CA PHE A 279 8.96 8.51 13.14
C PHE A 279 8.81 9.85 12.42
N SER A 280 9.88 10.64 12.42
CA SER A 280 9.91 11.88 11.65
C SER A 280 11.20 11.98 10.85
N GLN A 281 11.07 12.16 9.54
CA GLN A 281 12.19 12.44 8.66
C GLN A 281 12.28 13.94 8.42
N VAL A 282 13.39 14.51 8.84
CA VAL A 282 13.70 15.93 8.75
C VAL A 282 14.85 16.10 7.77
N THR A 283 14.49 16.21 6.49
CA THR A 283 15.48 16.46 5.44
C THR A 283 15.49 17.93 5.07
N SER A 284 16.66 18.58 5.06
CA SER A 284 16.77 19.99 4.68
C SER A 284 16.35 20.20 3.22
N PRO A 285 15.36 21.08 2.94
CA PRO A 285 15.02 21.47 1.57
C PRO A 285 16.20 22.11 0.83
N THR A 286 17.16 22.68 1.55
CA THR A 286 18.40 23.23 1.01
C THR A 286 19.33 22.16 0.45
N LEU A 287 19.49 21.04 1.16
CA LEU A 287 20.34 19.92 0.72
C LEU A 287 19.73 19.23 -0.51
N LEU A 288 18.41 19.06 -0.53
CA LEU A 288 17.66 18.56 -1.70
C LEU A 288 17.87 19.46 -2.93
N LYS A 289 17.62 20.77 -2.81
CA LYS A 289 17.77 21.71 -3.93
C LYS A 289 19.22 21.96 -4.35
N GLY A 290 20.17 21.77 -3.44
CA GLY A 290 21.60 21.93 -3.72
C GLY A 290 22.24 20.72 -4.41
N GLY A 291 21.48 19.63 -4.58
CA GLY A 291 21.98 18.36 -5.12
C GLY A 291 22.94 17.66 -4.15
N HIS A 292 22.64 17.66 -2.84
CA HIS A 292 23.42 16.94 -1.80
C HIS A 292 22.79 15.63 -1.36
N ILE A 293 21.59 15.40 -1.85
CA ILE A 293 20.78 14.25 -1.56
C ILE A 293 20.35 13.74 -2.92
N ASP A 294 21.11 12.78 -3.41
CA ASP A 294 20.87 12.16 -4.71
C ASP A 294 19.72 11.14 -4.60
N PHE A 295 19.45 10.63 -3.39
CA PHE A 295 18.40 9.67 -3.06
C PHE A 295 17.87 9.86 -1.63
N ALA A 296 16.67 9.34 -1.35
CA ALA A 296 16.03 9.42 -0.03
C ALA A 296 16.48 8.29 0.92
N LEU A 297 16.10 8.40 2.20
CA LEU A 297 16.14 7.29 3.16
C LEU A 297 14.76 6.63 3.22
N GLU A 298 14.74 5.31 3.18
CA GLU A 298 13.56 4.49 3.50
C GLU A 298 13.86 3.64 4.74
N VAL A 299 12.89 3.57 5.66
CA VAL A 299 12.99 2.73 6.85
C VAL A 299 12.14 1.49 6.62
N GLU A 300 12.79 0.34 6.51
CA GLU A 300 12.12 -0.96 6.42
C GLU A 300 11.49 -1.30 7.77
N GLN A 301 10.16 -1.39 7.79
CA GLN A 301 9.38 -1.78 8.95
C GLN A 301 9.45 -3.30 9.13
N ASP A 302 10.51 -3.76 9.78
CA ASP A 302 10.74 -5.18 10.09
C ASP A 302 10.38 -5.55 11.55
N LEU A 303 9.82 -4.59 12.30
CA LEU A 303 9.32 -4.78 13.64
C LEU A 303 7.79 -4.73 13.69
N PRO A 304 7.15 -5.45 14.63
CA PRO A 304 5.69 -5.54 14.74
C PRO A 304 5.00 -4.29 15.30
N PHE A 305 5.66 -3.14 15.27
CA PHE A 305 5.08 -1.84 15.65
C PHE A 305 4.56 -1.12 14.42
N PRO A 306 3.43 -0.40 14.48
CA PRO A 306 3.01 0.47 13.41
C PRO A 306 4.01 1.62 13.21
N LEU A 307 4.44 1.85 11.97
CA LEU A 307 5.27 3.00 11.61
C LEU A 307 4.36 4.20 11.31
N ASP A 308 4.22 5.12 12.27
CA ASP A 308 3.49 6.37 12.07
C ASP A 308 4.48 7.47 11.67
N THR A 309 4.39 7.93 10.41
CA THR A 309 5.27 8.99 9.87
C THR A 309 4.59 10.34 9.98
N LYS A 310 5.20 11.24 10.77
CA LYS A 310 4.68 12.60 10.99
C LYS A 310 5.73 13.66 10.71
N GLY A 311 5.27 14.88 10.40
CA GLY A 311 6.12 16.06 10.42
C GLY A 311 6.74 16.25 11.81
N LEU A 312 7.90 16.91 11.90
CA LEU A 312 8.64 17.04 13.17
C LEU A 312 7.78 17.63 14.29
N ASP A 313 6.99 18.67 13.99
CA ASP A 313 6.14 19.34 14.97
C ASP A 313 5.02 18.40 15.46
N ASP A 314 4.29 17.76 14.54
CA ASP A 314 3.25 16.77 14.87
C ASP A 314 3.81 15.57 15.64
N ALA A 315 5.05 15.18 15.36
CA ALA A 315 5.73 14.08 16.02
C ALA A 315 6.13 14.43 17.45
N LEU A 316 6.66 15.63 17.67
CA LEU A 316 7.02 16.12 19.01
C LEU A 316 5.78 16.33 19.89
N ASP A 317 4.67 16.80 19.32
CA ASP A 317 3.40 17.07 20.01
C ASP A 317 2.54 15.81 20.22
N SER A 318 2.91 14.68 19.61
CA SER A 318 2.16 13.43 19.76
C SER A 318 2.23 12.83 21.18
N ASP A 319 1.20 12.09 21.59
CA ASP A 319 1.19 11.31 22.85
C ASP A 319 2.11 10.07 22.83
N ALA A 320 2.90 9.92 21.77
CA ALA A 320 3.87 8.85 21.59
C ALA A 320 4.89 8.85 22.73
N LYS A 321 5.10 7.68 23.35
CA LYS A 321 6.05 7.52 24.45
C LYS A 321 7.49 7.51 23.97
N LEU A 322 7.70 7.11 22.72
CA LEU A 322 9.00 7.11 22.07
C LEU A 322 8.90 7.84 20.72
N LEU A 323 9.87 8.71 20.45
CA LEU A 323 9.98 9.42 19.18
C LEU A 323 11.35 9.21 18.58
N ILE A 324 11.39 8.73 17.34
CA ILE A 324 12.63 8.53 16.58
C ILE A 324 12.65 9.52 15.43
N VAL A 325 13.63 10.42 15.43
CA VAL A 325 13.79 11.46 14.40
C VAL A 325 15.03 11.19 13.58
N PHE A 326 14.89 11.23 12.25
CA PHE A 326 15.99 11.12 11.30
C PHE A 326 16.25 12.46 10.66
N ASN A 327 17.52 12.85 10.56
CA ASN A 327 17.95 14.01 9.83
C ASN A 327 19.06 13.60 8.86
N ILE A 328 18.76 13.61 7.56
CA ILE A 328 19.72 13.28 6.51
C ILE A 328 20.70 14.45 6.37
N ALA A 329 21.96 14.21 6.72
CA ALA A 329 23.02 15.20 6.62
C ALA A 329 23.65 15.25 5.22
N LEU A 330 23.77 14.09 4.55
CA LEU A 330 24.35 13.95 3.21
C LEU A 330 23.86 12.63 2.60
N ALA A 331 23.53 12.58 1.31
CA ALA A 331 23.29 11.33 0.59
C ALA A 331 23.84 11.44 -0.83
N LYS A 332 24.90 10.68 -1.12
CA LYS A 332 25.67 10.76 -2.36
C LYS A 332 25.80 9.43 -3.07
N ALA A 333 25.40 9.43 -4.34
CA ALA A 333 25.65 8.35 -5.27
C ALA A 333 26.95 8.65 -6.04
N SER A 334 27.73 7.61 -6.28
CA SER A 334 28.95 7.68 -7.06
C SER A 334 29.13 6.38 -7.80
N ARG A 335 29.70 6.43 -8.99
CA ARG A 335 29.98 5.23 -9.79
C ARG A 335 31.39 5.25 -10.34
N LYS A 336 31.97 4.07 -10.47
CA LYS A 336 33.28 3.85 -11.07
C LYS A 336 33.17 2.79 -12.15
N VAL A 337 33.59 3.16 -13.37
CA VAL A 337 33.65 2.23 -14.50
C VAL A 337 34.98 1.47 -14.45
N ARG A 338 34.93 0.15 -14.54
CA ARG A 338 36.08 -0.77 -14.59
C ARG A 338 35.96 -1.75 -15.74
N ASN A 339 37.09 -2.33 -16.12
CA ASN A 339 37.18 -3.47 -17.04
C ASN A 339 36.35 -3.31 -18.32
N LEU A 340 36.80 -2.42 -19.20
CA LEU A 340 36.21 -2.25 -20.54
C LEU A 340 36.66 -3.39 -21.45
N LYS A 341 35.73 -4.17 -21.99
CA LYS A 341 35.98 -5.26 -22.95
C LYS A 341 35.28 -4.96 -24.27
N HIS A 342 35.92 -5.25 -25.39
CA HIS A 342 35.38 -5.00 -26.71
C HIS A 342 34.79 -6.28 -27.32
N PHE A 343 33.64 -6.14 -27.97
CA PHE A 343 32.95 -7.22 -28.66
C PHE A 343 32.57 -6.78 -30.08
N ASP A 344 32.76 -7.67 -31.05
CA ASP A 344 32.38 -7.44 -32.44
C ASP A 344 30.92 -7.90 -32.64
N SER A 345 30.16 -7.14 -33.42
CA SER A 345 28.80 -7.49 -33.85
C SER A 345 28.47 -6.85 -35.21
N THR A 346 27.26 -7.09 -35.70
CA THR A 346 26.76 -6.56 -36.98
C THR A 346 25.40 -5.91 -36.80
N TYR A 347 25.14 -4.83 -37.56
CA TYR A 347 23.82 -4.19 -37.58
C TYR A 347 23.29 -4.07 -39.01
N LEU A 348 21.97 -4.02 -39.14
CA LEU A 348 21.30 -3.78 -40.42
C LEU A 348 21.52 -2.32 -40.85
N ALA A 349 22.40 -2.14 -41.85
CA ALA A 349 22.76 -0.83 -42.39
C ALA A 349 21.73 -0.32 -43.41
N GLY A 350 20.98 -1.22 -44.05
CA GLY A 350 19.93 -0.90 -45.00
C GLY A 350 19.54 -2.10 -45.84
N TYR A 351 18.86 -1.86 -46.96
CA TYR A 351 18.51 -2.89 -47.93
C TYR A 351 19.09 -2.53 -49.29
N SER A 352 19.73 -3.50 -49.96
CA SER A 352 20.12 -3.42 -51.36
C SER A 352 18.95 -3.85 -52.21
N ARG A 353 18.54 -3.00 -53.15
CA ARG A 353 17.48 -3.34 -54.10
C ARG A 353 18.09 -4.07 -55.28
N GLU A 354 17.83 -5.37 -55.35
CA GLU A 354 18.35 -6.22 -56.42
C GLU A 354 17.23 -6.71 -57.33
N PRO A 355 17.49 -6.91 -58.63
CA PRO A 355 16.52 -7.51 -59.54
C PRO A 355 16.07 -8.88 -59.01
N ASN A 356 14.77 -9.13 -58.98
CA ASN A 356 14.23 -10.41 -58.52
C ASN A 356 14.42 -11.49 -59.60
N PRO A 357 15.27 -12.52 -59.40
CA PRO A 357 15.48 -13.57 -60.40
C PRO A 357 14.19 -14.30 -60.77
N ASP A 358 13.26 -14.43 -59.82
CA ASP A 358 11.98 -15.11 -60.03
C ASP A 358 11.04 -14.30 -60.91
N TRP A 359 11.16 -12.97 -60.91
CA TRP A 359 10.40 -12.12 -61.81
C TRP A 359 10.88 -12.26 -63.25
N GLU A 360 12.19 -12.29 -63.47
CA GLU A 360 12.76 -12.53 -64.80
C GLU A 360 12.40 -13.94 -65.32
N MET A 361 12.41 -14.95 -64.45
CA MET A 361 11.90 -16.29 -64.80
C MET A 361 10.39 -16.28 -65.12
N ALA A 362 9.57 -15.60 -64.32
CA ALA A 362 8.13 -15.49 -64.56
C ALA A 362 7.83 -14.77 -65.89
N LYS A 363 8.60 -13.72 -66.20
CA LYS A 363 8.55 -12.99 -67.47
C LYS A 363 8.93 -13.87 -68.65
N MET A 364 10.01 -14.63 -68.55
CA MET A 364 10.38 -15.60 -69.58
C MET A 364 9.31 -16.67 -69.77
N ASN A 365 8.74 -17.20 -68.69
CA ASN A 365 7.66 -18.18 -68.76
C ASN A 365 6.39 -17.62 -69.42
N MET A 366 6.03 -16.37 -69.14
CA MET A 366 4.93 -15.68 -69.82
C MET A 366 5.22 -15.51 -71.31
N MET A 367 6.42 -15.08 -71.70
CA MET A 367 6.81 -14.94 -73.11
C MET A 367 6.74 -16.29 -73.85
N MET A 368 7.24 -17.36 -73.22
CA MET A 368 7.18 -18.72 -73.77
C MET A 368 5.73 -19.20 -73.91
N ALA A 369 4.89 -19.01 -72.89
CA ALA A 369 3.48 -19.33 -72.95
C ALA A 369 2.75 -18.52 -74.03
N GLY A 370 3.13 -17.25 -74.26
CA GLY A 370 2.57 -16.38 -75.29
C GLY A 370 2.98 -16.79 -76.71
N SER A 371 4.19 -17.32 -76.87
CA SER A 371 4.58 -17.96 -78.14
C SER A 371 3.78 -19.24 -78.40
N GLY A 372 3.53 -20.02 -77.34
CA GLY A 372 2.71 -21.23 -77.38
C GLY A 372 1.24 -20.94 -77.72
N THR A 373 0.66 -19.86 -77.20
CA THR A 373 -0.70 -19.42 -77.58
C THR A 373 -0.76 -19.01 -79.04
N GLY A 374 0.20 -18.22 -79.52
CA GLY A 374 0.27 -17.82 -80.94
C GLY A 374 0.30 -19.02 -81.88
N GLN A 375 1.10 -20.04 -81.54
CA GLN A 375 1.21 -21.27 -82.33
C GLN A 375 -0.05 -22.15 -82.23
N ALA A 376 -0.65 -22.27 -81.04
CA ALA A 376 -1.90 -22.99 -80.86
C ALA A 376 -3.09 -22.32 -81.60
N ASN A 377 -3.13 -20.98 -81.61
CA ASN A 377 -4.16 -20.22 -82.31
C ASN A 377 -3.99 -20.30 -83.85
N ALA A 378 -2.75 -20.30 -84.34
CA ALA A 378 -2.45 -20.57 -85.75
C ALA A 378 -2.86 -21.98 -86.17
N ASN A 379 -2.61 -22.98 -85.32
CA ASN A 379 -3.05 -24.37 -85.55
C ASN A 379 -4.59 -24.48 -85.53
N MET A 380 -5.27 -23.75 -84.66
CA MET A 380 -6.74 -23.67 -84.65
C MET A 380 -7.29 -23.08 -85.95
N MET A 381 -6.73 -21.96 -86.44
CA MET A 381 -7.13 -21.34 -87.70
C MET A 381 -6.87 -22.22 -88.92
N THR A 382 -5.81 -23.04 -88.87
CA THR A 382 -5.40 -23.89 -90.01
C THR A 382 -6.15 -25.22 -90.06
N PHE A 383 -6.38 -25.87 -88.91
CA PHE A 383 -6.90 -27.24 -88.85
C PHE A 383 -8.35 -27.37 -88.32
N GLY A 384 -8.92 -26.32 -87.72
CA GLY A 384 -10.37 -26.16 -87.47
C GLY A 384 -11.09 -27.23 -86.62
N GLY A 385 -10.38 -28.15 -85.98
CA GLY A 385 -10.96 -29.30 -85.26
C GLY A 385 -11.10 -29.10 -83.75
N PHE A 386 -12.02 -29.84 -83.12
CA PHE A 386 -12.33 -29.73 -81.68
C PHE A 386 -11.10 -29.86 -80.77
N GLY A 387 -10.14 -30.74 -81.10
CA GLY A 387 -8.88 -30.87 -80.36
C GLY A 387 -7.96 -29.64 -80.47
N SER A 388 -7.97 -28.94 -81.61
CA SER A 388 -7.22 -27.70 -81.80
C SER A 388 -7.84 -26.50 -81.05
N ILE A 389 -9.17 -26.51 -80.85
CA ILE A 389 -9.88 -25.52 -80.03
C ILE A 389 -9.56 -25.72 -78.54
N ILE A 390 -9.62 -26.96 -78.03
CA ILE A 390 -9.26 -27.26 -76.64
C ILE A 390 -7.78 -26.94 -76.37
N GLY A 391 -6.89 -27.26 -77.32
CA GLY A 391 -5.47 -26.90 -77.23
C GLY A 391 -5.23 -25.39 -77.20
N ALA A 392 -5.96 -24.61 -78.00
CA ALA A 392 -5.87 -23.14 -77.99
C ALA A 392 -6.42 -22.54 -76.68
N MET A 393 -7.52 -23.06 -76.14
CA MET A 393 -8.07 -22.63 -74.84
C MET A 393 -7.13 -22.97 -73.68
N GLY A 394 -6.54 -24.17 -73.65
CA GLY A 394 -5.55 -24.56 -72.65
C GLY A 394 -4.27 -23.75 -72.72
N ALA A 395 -3.77 -23.44 -73.92
CA ALA A 395 -2.65 -22.53 -74.10
C ALA A 395 -2.97 -21.12 -73.61
N SER A 396 -4.18 -20.61 -73.89
CA SER A 396 -4.63 -19.29 -73.43
C SER A 396 -4.72 -19.22 -71.90
N SER A 397 -5.25 -20.26 -71.25
CA SER A 397 -5.28 -20.37 -69.78
C SER A 397 -3.86 -20.41 -69.19
N ASN A 398 -2.94 -21.18 -69.78
CA ASN A 398 -1.56 -21.25 -69.31
C ASN A 398 -0.82 -19.91 -69.47
N TYR A 399 -1.11 -19.14 -70.53
CA TYR A 399 -0.58 -17.80 -70.72
C TYR A 399 -1.14 -16.82 -69.69
N GLU A 400 -2.45 -16.87 -69.44
CA GLU A 400 -3.10 -16.05 -68.42
C GLU A 400 -2.57 -16.35 -67.02
N ASP A 401 -2.35 -17.62 -66.68
CA ASP A 401 -1.71 -18.04 -65.42
C ASP A 401 -0.26 -17.56 -65.32
N ALA A 402 0.53 -17.67 -66.40
CA ALA A 402 1.91 -17.18 -66.43
C ALA A 402 1.98 -15.65 -66.33
N GLN A 403 1.04 -14.94 -66.95
CA GLN A 403 0.90 -13.49 -66.88
C GLN A 403 0.53 -13.05 -65.46
N ASN A 404 -0.42 -13.73 -64.82
CA ASN A 404 -0.82 -13.46 -63.44
C ASN A 404 0.32 -13.73 -62.45
N ARG A 405 1.12 -14.78 -62.65
CA ARG A 405 2.34 -15.04 -61.86
C ARG A 405 3.39 -13.94 -62.03
N MET A 406 3.69 -13.53 -63.26
CA MET A 406 4.62 -12.42 -63.49
C MET A 406 4.12 -11.10 -62.89
N ALA A 407 2.83 -10.82 -62.97
CA ALA A 407 2.22 -9.61 -62.41
C ALA A 407 2.21 -9.61 -60.87
N SER A 408 2.13 -10.77 -60.25
CA SER A 408 2.14 -10.92 -58.78
C SER A 408 3.55 -11.08 -58.19
N THR A 409 4.55 -11.45 -58.99
CA THR A 409 5.94 -11.47 -58.56
C THR A 409 6.54 -10.04 -58.61
N PRO A 410 7.14 -9.52 -57.53
CA PRO A 410 7.77 -8.21 -57.54
C PRO A 410 9.02 -8.17 -58.44
N GLN A 411 9.25 -7.08 -59.17
CA GLN A 411 10.40 -6.92 -60.07
C GLN A 411 11.75 -6.83 -59.33
N PHE A 412 11.72 -6.36 -58.08
CA PHE A 412 12.91 -6.20 -57.24
C PHE A 412 12.66 -6.83 -55.88
N ILE A 413 13.73 -7.37 -55.28
CA ILE A 413 13.76 -7.81 -53.90
C ILE A 413 14.73 -6.93 -53.12
N ASP A 414 14.38 -6.63 -51.87
CA ASP A 414 15.21 -5.86 -50.96
C ASP A 414 16.02 -6.84 -50.10
N ILE A 415 17.33 -6.92 -50.31
CA ILE A 415 18.25 -7.80 -49.58
C ILE A 415 18.88 -7.01 -48.42
N PRO A 416 18.78 -7.47 -47.17
CA PRO A 416 19.37 -6.76 -46.03
C PRO A 416 20.90 -6.71 -46.14
N VAL A 417 21.47 -5.52 -45.95
CA VAL A 417 22.92 -5.28 -45.93
C VAL A 417 23.36 -5.04 -44.49
N TYR A 418 24.29 -5.85 -44.01
CA TYR A 418 24.83 -5.77 -42.65
C TYR A 418 26.22 -5.15 -42.65
N GLN A 419 26.50 -4.34 -41.62
CA GLN A 419 27.81 -3.73 -41.40
C GLN A 419 28.35 -4.13 -40.03
N GLY A 420 29.63 -4.53 -40.00
CA GLY A 420 30.35 -4.87 -38.77
C GLY A 420 30.68 -3.62 -37.96
N TYR A 421 30.57 -3.74 -36.64
CA TYR A 421 30.92 -2.71 -35.68
C TYR A 421 31.39 -3.33 -34.35
N THR A 422 31.91 -2.50 -33.45
CA THR A 422 32.33 -2.94 -32.11
C THR A 422 31.55 -2.21 -31.03
N PHE A 423 31.16 -2.94 -29.99
CA PHE A 423 30.54 -2.39 -28.79
C PHE A 423 31.36 -2.77 -27.55
N ASP A 424 31.19 -2.03 -26.45
CA ASP A 424 31.93 -2.30 -25.21
C ASP A 424 31.04 -2.90 -24.15
N GLU A 425 31.57 -3.81 -23.35
CA GLU A 425 31.04 -4.16 -22.05
C GLU A 425 31.89 -3.50 -20.97
N ALA A 426 31.26 -2.82 -20.02
CA ALA A 426 31.94 -2.31 -18.83
C ALA A 426 31.30 -2.84 -17.56
N GLN A 427 32.12 -3.04 -16.53
CA GLN A 427 31.66 -3.24 -15.16
C GLN A 427 31.52 -1.87 -14.49
N VAL A 428 30.35 -1.57 -13.96
CA VAL A 428 30.10 -0.31 -13.25
C VAL A 428 29.85 -0.62 -11.79
N GLU A 429 30.81 -0.24 -10.94
CA GLU A 429 30.67 -0.31 -9.48
C GLU A 429 29.95 0.97 -9.02
N ALA A 430 28.68 0.87 -8.67
CA ALA A 430 27.90 1.98 -8.13
C ALA A 430 27.88 1.91 -6.60
N LYS A 431 27.94 3.07 -5.95
CA LYS A 431 28.03 3.20 -4.50
C LYS A 431 27.20 4.37 -4.01
N LYS A 432 26.33 4.10 -3.04
CA LYS A 432 25.62 5.10 -2.25
C LYS A 432 26.27 5.25 -0.88
N VAL A 433 26.47 6.48 -0.46
CA VAL A 433 26.91 6.82 0.90
C VAL A 433 25.96 7.86 1.45
N MET A 434 25.36 7.58 2.60
CA MET A 434 24.45 8.49 3.27
C MET A 434 24.81 8.63 4.75
N THR A 435 24.97 9.86 5.22
CA THR A 435 25.20 10.15 6.63
C THR A 435 23.88 10.61 7.25
N VAL A 436 23.42 9.87 8.25
CA VAL A 436 22.15 10.14 8.94
C VAL A 436 22.43 10.48 10.40
N ASN A 437 21.92 11.62 10.86
CA ASN A 437 21.80 11.92 12.27
C ASN A 437 20.48 11.34 12.76
N TYR A 438 20.50 10.49 13.77
CA TYR A 438 19.30 9.95 14.37
C TYR A 438 19.20 10.30 15.85
N TYR A 439 17.96 10.51 16.27
CA TYR A 439 17.61 10.97 17.60
C TYR A 439 16.53 10.06 18.16
N VAL A 440 16.67 9.67 19.43
CA VAL A 440 15.67 8.89 20.15
C VAL A 440 15.26 9.69 21.38
N ILE A 441 14.00 10.10 21.43
CA ILE A 441 13.40 10.82 22.54
C ILE A 441 12.50 9.84 23.27
N ASP A 442 12.87 9.48 24.49
CA ASP A 442 12.08 8.62 25.37
C ASP A 442 11.36 9.52 26.38
N LYS A 443 10.06 9.75 26.16
CA LYS A 443 9.23 10.59 27.03
C LYS A 443 8.93 9.89 28.36
N THR A 444 9.00 8.56 28.42
CA THR A 444 8.73 7.79 29.66
C THR A 444 9.86 7.95 30.66
N ARG A 445 11.10 7.93 30.17
CA ARG A 445 12.32 8.09 30.97
C ARG A 445 12.78 9.54 31.04
N ASN A 446 12.12 10.42 30.28
CA ASN A 446 12.52 11.82 30.08
C ASN A 446 13.99 11.91 29.65
N THR A 447 14.38 11.14 28.64
CA THR A 447 15.75 11.11 28.11
C THR A 447 15.78 11.31 26.59
N PHE A 448 16.96 11.70 26.11
CA PHE A 448 17.25 11.93 24.72
C PHE A 448 18.61 11.35 24.35
N TYR A 449 18.66 10.60 23.25
CA TYR A 449 19.85 10.04 22.68
C TYR A 449 20.06 10.56 21.26
N ARG A 450 21.31 10.84 20.90
CA ARG A 450 21.73 11.28 19.58
C ARG A 450 22.89 10.43 19.12
N SER A 451 22.88 10.04 17.86
CA SER A 451 24.06 9.50 17.19
C SER A 451 24.01 9.78 15.69
N THR A 452 25.15 9.58 15.05
CA THR A 452 25.30 9.66 13.59
C THR A 452 25.78 8.29 13.12
N PHE A 453 25.30 7.86 11.96
CA PHE A 453 25.81 6.67 11.29
C PHE A 453 25.82 6.89 9.78
N ASP A 454 26.63 6.09 9.09
CA ASP A 454 26.69 6.06 7.64
C ASP A 454 26.02 4.80 7.10
N VAL A 455 25.16 4.97 6.11
CA VAL A 455 24.63 3.89 5.26
C VAL A 455 25.49 3.83 4.02
N VAL A 456 25.98 2.63 3.70
CA VAL A 456 26.76 2.39 2.49
C VAL A 456 26.15 1.22 1.75
N GLU A 457 25.68 1.46 0.54
CA GLU A 457 25.22 0.42 -0.39
C GLU A 457 26.15 0.38 -1.60
N ASN A 458 26.49 -0.82 -2.05
CA ASN A 458 27.28 -1.01 -3.28
C ASN A 458 26.51 -1.98 -4.18
N HIS A 459 26.55 -1.72 -5.48
CA HIS A 459 25.96 -2.61 -6.47
C HIS A 459 26.80 -2.61 -7.75
N ASP A 460 27.01 -3.80 -8.31
CA ASP A 460 27.81 -3.99 -9.52
C ASP A 460 26.89 -4.23 -10.72
N PHE A 461 27.06 -3.41 -11.75
CA PHE A 461 26.34 -3.52 -13.01
C PHE A 461 27.29 -3.96 -14.13
N ARG A 462 26.71 -4.61 -15.14
CA ARG A 462 27.39 -4.95 -16.40
C ARG A 462 26.63 -4.29 -17.53
N ILE A 463 27.23 -3.30 -18.20
CA ILE A 463 26.54 -2.46 -19.19
C ILE A 463 27.20 -2.62 -20.55
N ALA A 464 26.38 -2.75 -21.59
CA ALA A 464 26.83 -2.65 -22.98
C ALA A 464 26.76 -1.19 -23.45
N TYR A 465 27.91 -0.57 -23.70
CA TYR A 465 28.01 0.75 -24.31
C TYR A 465 28.16 0.63 -25.82
N ARG A 466 27.59 1.60 -26.55
CA ARG A 466 27.70 1.71 -28.01
C ARG A 466 27.07 0.55 -28.79
N LEU A 467 26.20 -0.25 -28.16
CA LEU A 467 25.39 -1.26 -28.86
C LEU A 467 24.48 -0.57 -29.89
N HIS A 468 24.53 -1.02 -31.14
CA HIS A 468 23.79 -0.39 -32.23
C HIS A 468 22.30 -0.76 -32.16
N LYS A 469 21.41 0.21 -32.35
CA LYS A 469 19.94 0.03 -32.24
C LYS A 469 19.33 -0.99 -33.21
N ASN A 470 20.00 -1.23 -34.34
CA ASN A 470 19.58 -2.17 -35.38
C ASN A 470 20.46 -3.43 -35.40
N ASP A 471 21.11 -3.76 -34.29
CA ASP A 471 21.86 -5.01 -34.14
C ASP A 471 20.89 -6.21 -34.08
N GLU A 472 21.17 -7.23 -34.88
CA GLU A 472 20.34 -8.44 -35.00
C GLU A 472 20.26 -9.24 -33.69
N ASN A 473 21.32 -9.20 -32.89
CA ASN A 473 21.44 -9.88 -31.61
C ASN A 473 21.22 -8.94 -30.41
N SER A 474 20.70 -7.73 -30.65
CA SER A 474 20.49 -6.71 -29.61
C SER A 474 19.74 -7.26 -28.39
N GLU A 475 18.65 -8.02 -28.58
CA GLU A 475 17.89 -8.62 -27.48
C GLU A 475 18.72 -9.64 -26.67
N GLN A 476 19.52 -10.47 -27.35
CA GLN A 476 20.41 -11.41 -26.68
C GLN A 476 21.51 -10.69 -25.89
N HIS A 477 22.08 -9.63 -26.45
CA HIS A 477 23.10 -8.82 -25.80
C HIS A 477 22.55 -8.08 -24.56
N LEU A 478 21.32 -7.56 -24.64
CA LEU A 478 20.65 -6.85 -23.55
C LEU A 478 20.10 -7.78 -22.47
N SER A 479 19.59 -8.98 -22.81
CA SER A 479 19.01 -9.91 -21.82
C SER A 479 19.99 -10.39 -20.74
N THR A 480 21.29 -10.30 -20.99
CA THR A 480 22.34 -10.74 -20.07
C THR A 480 23.05 -9.58 -19.36
N ARG A 481 22.62 -8.34 -19.61
CA ARG A 481 23.29 -7.10 -19.20
C ARG A 481 22.28 -6.09 -18.66
N HIS A 482 22.79 -5.13 -17.92
CA HIS A 482 22.04 -3.98 -17.43
C HIS A 482 22.14 -2.81 -18.41
N SER A 483 21.19 -1.90 -18.32
CA SER A 483 21.18 -0.64 -19.02
C SER A 483 21.70 0.50 -18.14
N GLU A 484 22.06 1.62 -18.75
CA GLU A 484 22.35 2.87 -18.00
C GLU A 484 21.14 3.35 -17.19
N LYS A 485 19.92 3.01 -17.64
CA LYS A 485 18.70 3.28 -16.88
C LYS A 485 18.66 2.49 -15.58
N ASP A 486 19.06 1.21 -15.59
CA ASP A 486 19.07 0.39 -14.36
C ASP A 486 20.04 0.92 -13.30
N VAL A 487 21.19 1.46 -13.74
CA VAL A 487 22.15 2.13 -12.83
C VAL A 487 21.53 3.38 -12.23
N THR A 488 20.94 4.23 -13.08
CA THR A 488 20.33 5.50 -12.64
C THR A 488 19.15 5.25 -11.70
N ASP A 489 18.27 4.31 -12.06
CA ASP A 489 17.12 3.92 -11.24
C ASP A 489 17.59 3.39 -9.87
N TRP A 490 18.68 2.62 -9.84
CA TRP A 490 19.28 2.21 -8.57
C TRP A 490 19.88 3.40 -7.82
N GLU A 491 20.64 4.30 -8.46
CA GLU A 491 21.26 5.47 -7.82
C GLU A 491 20.24 6.44 -7.19
N GLU A 492 19.07 6.60 -7.82
CA GLU A 492 17.97 7.45 -7.35
C GLU A 492 17.05 6.77 -6.33
N ALA A 493 17.00 5.44 -6.32
CA ALA A 493 16.18 4.68 -5.37
C ALA A 493 16.54 5.01 -3.91
N PRO A 494 15.58 5.01 -2.97
CA PRO A 494 15.89 5.21 -1.56
C PRO A 494 16.92 4.18 -1.05
N ALA A 495 17.79 4.59 -0.14
CA ALA A 495 18.62 3.67 0.62
C ALA A 495 17.80 3.13 1.79
N THR A 496 17.88 1.82 2.04
CA THR A 496 16.98 1.14 3.00
C THR A 496 17.69 0.83 4.30
N ILE A 497 17.07 1.14 5.43
CA ILE A 497 17.54 0.76 6.76
C ILE A 497 16.47 -0.02 7.50
N LYS A 498 16.84 -1.16 8.08
CA LYS A 498 15.99 -1.93 8.99
C LYS A 498 15.75 -1.19 10.29
N LEU A 499 14.48 -1.09 10.68
CA LEU A 499 14.11 -0.46 11.94
C LEU A 499 14.71 -1.21 13.14
N SER A 500 14.76 -2.55 13.10
CA SER A 500 15.41 -3.38 14.12
C SER A 500 16.86 -2.96 14.38
N SER A 501 17.66 -2.77 13.33
CA SER A 501 19.07 -2.37 13.42
C SER A 501 19.24 -1.02 14.14
N LEU A 502 18.34 -0.07 13.91
CA LEU A 502 18.37 1.24 14.55
C LEU A 502 18.05 1.14 16.04
N VAL A 503 17.03 0.34 16.36
CA VAL A 503 16.64 0.09 17.74
C VAL A 503 17.75 -0.65 18.49
N ASP A 504 18.37 -1.66 17.89
CA ASP A 504 19.50 -2.40 18.47
C ASP A 504 20.69 -1.48 18.72
N HIS A 505 21.01 -0.60 17.78
CA HIS A 505 22.07 0.38 17.96
C HIS A 505 21.77 1.36 19.11
N TYR A 506 20.53 1.84 19.23
CA TYR A 506 20.11 2.64 20.38
C TYR A 506 20.22 1.87 21.69
N LEU A 507 19.68 0.65 21.76
CA LEU A 507 19.72 -0.20 22.95
C LEU A 507 21.14 -0.51 23.41
N ALA A 508 22.06 -0.74 22.47
CA ALA A 508 23.48 -0.94 22.77
C ALA A 508 24.13 0.31 23.39
N ASN A 509 23.61 1.51 23.09
CA ASN A 509 24.17 2.79 23.50
C ASN A 509 23.29 3.59 24.49
N GLU A 510 22.21 2.99 24.98
CA GLU A 510 21.19 3.59 25.85
C GLU A 510 21.79 4.36 27.02
N LYS A 511 22.88 3.83 27.61
CA LYS A 511 23.57 4.44 28.76
C LYS A 511 24.15 5.83 28.48
N ARG A 512 24.29 6.22 27.20
CA ARG A 512 24.78 7.53 26.77
C ARG A 512 23.64 8.54 26.57
N ALA A 513 22.38 8.13 26.75
CA ALA A 513 21.23 9.02 26.71
C ALA A 513 21.33 10.09 27.81
N LYS A 514 20.98 11.32 27.46
CA LYS A 514 21.02 12.49 28.35
C LYS A 514 19.60 12.79 28.87
N PRO A 515 19.46 13.47 30.02
CA PRO A 515 18.18 14.00 30.46
C PRO A 515 17.57 14.93 29.40
N LEU A 516 16.27 14.78 29.15
CA LEU A 516 15.52 15.66 28.26
C LEU A 516 15.17 16.95 29.02
N ALA A 517 15.91 18.03 28.73
CA ALA A 517 15.71 19.33 29.39
C ALA A 517 14.45 20.05 28.88
N SER A 518 14.26 20.12 27.56
CA SER A 518 13.02 20.55 26.92
C SER A 518 12.97 20.08 25.46
N VAL A 519 11.75 19.92 24.93
CA VAL A 519 11.51 19.62 23.51
C VAL A 519 12.10 20.73 22.61
N THR A 520 12.04 21.99 23.05
CA THR A 520 12.58 23.15 22.33
C THR A 520 14.10 23.08 22.16
N GLU A 521 14.85 22.58 23.16
CA GLU A 521 16.30 22.47 23.05
C GLU A 521 16.71 21.34 22.09
N VAL A 522 15.97 20.23 22.08
CA VAL A 522 16.16 19.16 21.09
C VAL A 522 15.92 19.68 19.67
N ARG A 523 14.86 20.47 19.47
CA ARG A 523 14.58 21.14 18.19
C ARG A 523 15.74 22.02 17.75
N LYS A 524 16.25 22.87 18.65
CA LYS A 524 17.39 23.75 18.39
C LYS A 524 18.63 22.97 17.99
N GLN A 525 18.89 21.84 18.65
CA GLN A 525 20.03 20.97 18.33
C GLN A 525 19.90 20.34 16.94
N ILE A 526 18.72 19.83 16.57
CA ILE A 526 18.45 19.28 15.22
C ILE A 526 18.75 20.32 14.13
N ILE A 527 18.36 21.58 14.36
CA ILE A 527 18.60 22.69 13.42
C ILE A 527 20.08 23.05 13.34
N GLN A 528 20.78 23.09 14.48
CA GLN A 528 22.22 23.36 14.52
C GLN A 528 22.99 22.30 13.73
N ASP A 529 22.68 21.02 13.92
CA ASP A 529 23.33 19.92 13.21
C ASP A 529 23.07 19.97 11.70
N ARG A 530 21.85 20.35 11.31
CA ARG A 530 21.50 20.62 9.92
C ARG A 530 22.34 21.78 9.33
N ASN A 531 22.50 22.87 10.07
CA ASN A 531 23.31 24.02 9.64
C ASN A 531 24.79 23.66 9.51
N VAL A 532 25.35 22.85 10.43
CA VAL A 532 26.72 22.35 10.34
C VAL A 532 26.91 21.52 9.06
N ALA A 533 25.98 20.62 8.75
CA ALA A 533 26.02 19.82 7.53
C ALA A 533 25.97 20.70 6.26
N VAL A 534 25.11 21.73 6.26
CA VAL A 534 25.01 22.69 5.15
C VAL A 534 26.29 23.51 5.01
N THR A 535 26.90 23.99 6.10
CA THR A 535 28.16 24.76 6.06
C THR A 535 29.33 23.90 5.57
N ALA A 536 29.50 22.68 6.11
CA ALA A 536 30.56 21.75 5.69
C ALA A 536 30.48 21.40 4.20
N TYR A 537 29.30 21.44 3.61
CA TYR A 537 29.12 21.35 2.16
C TYR A 537 29.68 22.58 1.42
N ARG A 538 29.33 23.79 1.86
CA ARG A 538 29.73 25.02 1.16
C ARG A 538 31.24 25.16 1.05
N ASP A 539 31.95 24.75 2.09
CA ASP A 539 33.42 24.83 2.14
C ASP A 539 34.10 23.86 1.15
N LYS A 540 33.35 22.92 0.54
CA LYS A 540 33.87 21.87 -0.35
C LYS A 540 33.54 22.03 -1.84
N LYS A 541 32.84 23.10 -2.27
CA LYS A 541 32.61 23.37 -3.70
C LYS A 541 33.56 24.46 -4.22
N PRO A 542 34.46 24.15 -5.18
CA PRO A 542 35.09 25.17 -6.00
C PRO A 542 34.08 25.70 -7.04
N ASP A 543 34.07 27.01 -7.24
CA ASP A 543 33.51 27.73 -8.40
C ASP A 543 31.99 27.92 -8.56
N GLU A 544 31.26 28.24 -7.48
CA GLU A 544 30.12 29.17 -7.60
C GLU A 544 30.54 30.52 -7.04
N VAL A 545 31.29 31.30 -7.81
CA VAL A 545 31.44 32.74 -7.52
C VAL A 545 30.07 33.37 -7.76
N MET A 546 29.19 33.32 -6.75
CA MET A 546 28.16 34.35 -6.63
C MET A 546 28.90 35.67 -6.77
N GLN A 547 28.54 36.51 -7.75
CA GLN A 547 28.95 37.91 -7.70
C GLN A 547 28.57 38.41 -6.31
N ASP A 548 29.59 38.71 -5.51
CA ASP A 548 29.45 38.97 -4.08
C ASP A 548 28.85 40.36 -3.87
N ASP A 549 27.61 40.54 -4.31
CA ASP A 549 26.88 41.77 -4.01
C ASP A 549 26.64 41.80 -2.50
N PRO A 550 27.17 42.81 -1.79
CA PRO A 550 27.10 42.89 -0.33
C PRO A 550 25.65 43.12 0.16
N ARG A 551 24.70 43.46 -0.72
CA ARG A 551 23.29 43.62 -0.36
C ARG A 551 22.61 42.28 -0.13
N PHE A 552 23.12 41.17 -0.70
CA PHE A 552 22.59 39.84 -0.42
C PHE A 552 22.72 39.43 1.06
N ASP A 553 23.69 39.99 1.79
CA ASP A 553 23.84 39.73 3.24
C ASP A 553 22.68 40.26 4.08
N SER A 554 21.87 41.13 3.48
CA SER A 554 20.71 41.75 4.11
C SER A 554 19.39 41.05 3.75
N VAL A 555 19.39 40.06 2.84
CA VAL A 555 18.18 39.41 2.32
C VAL A 555 18.10 37.95 2.78
N VAL A 556 16.89 37.49 3.10
CA VAL A 556 16.57 36.12 3.50
C VAL A 556 15.47 35.51 2.64
N ALA A 557 15.50 34.20 2.46
CA ALA A 557 14.37 33.42 1.96
C ALA A 557 13.50 32.98 3.15
N ILE A 558 12.18 33.05 3.01
CA ILE A 558 11.21 32.65 4.05
C ILE A 558 10.37 31.49 3.51
N TYR A 559 10.24 30.43 4.30
CA TYR A 559 9.49 29.21 4.00
C TYR A 559 8.34 29.04 5.01
N GLN A 560 7.16 28.74 4.47
CA GLN A 560 5.97 28.38 5.25
C GLN A 560 5.86 26.86 5.36
N GLY A 561 5.29 26.37 6.47
CA GLY A 561 5.07 24.92 6.71
C GLY A 561 4.22 24.22 5.64
N GLY A 562 3.35 24.96 4.93
CA GLY A 562 2.54 24.44 3.82
C GLY A 562 3.21 24.49 2.43
N GLY A 563 4.51 24.79 2.35
CA GLY A 563 5.26 24.83 1.08
C GLY A 563 5.29 26.18 0.36
N GLY A 564 4.64 27.21 0.91
CA GLY A 564 4.74 28.60 0.45
C GLY A 564 6.14 29.20 0.65
N MET A 565 6.54 30.12 -0.23
CA MET A 565 7.91 30.69 -0.22
C MET A 565 7.92 32.17 -0.61
N GLY A 566 8.41 33.02 0.29
CA GLY A 566 8.64 34.45 0.07
C GLY A 566 10.06 34.87 0.41
N ARG A 567 10.30 36.18 0.49
CA ARG A 567 11.59 36.76 0.92
C ARG A 567 11.35 37.81 1.98
N GLY A 568 12.41 38.14 2.69
CA GLY A 568 12.45 39.25 3.61
C GLY A 568 13.84 39.86 3.65
N PHE A 569 14.00 40.93 4.38
CA PHE A 569 15.30 41.56 4.58
C PHE A 569 15.43 42.15 5.98
N TYR A 570 16.66 42.18 6.48
CA TYR A 570 16.98 42.68 7.81
C TYR A 570 16.77 44.19 7.87
N ILE A 571 15.94 44.65 8.81
CA ILE A 571 15.73 46.08 9.14
C ILE A 571 16.39 46.47 10.47
N GLY A 572 16.75 45.46 11.26
CA GLY A 572 17.61 45.51 12.43
C GLY A 572 18.44 44.23 12.48
N PRO A 573 19.38 44.09 13.42
CA PRO A 573 20.26 42.92 13.48
C PRO A 573 19.49 41.61 13.60
N ASP A 574 18.31 41.61 14.20
CA ASP A 574 17.49 40.45 14.53
C ASP A 574 16.01 40.61 14.08
N LEU A 575 15.73 41.62 13.27
CA LEU A 575 14.39 41.94 12.75
C LEU A 575 14.38 41.84 11.23
N VAL A 576 13.47 41.03 10.69
CA VAL A 576 13.26 40.84 9.25
C VAL A 576 11.91 41.41 8.85
N LEU A 577 11.89 42.29 7.84
CA LEU A 577 10.67 42.78 7.19
C LEU A 577 10.33 41.88 5.99
N THR A 578 9.06 41.57 5.81
CA THR A 578 8.52 40.77 4.70
C THR A 578 7.07 41.15 4.40
N ASN A 579 6.41 40.47 3.48
CA ASN A 579 4.99 40.65 3.26
C ASN A 579 4.13 39.85 4.26
N TRP A 580 2.91 40.34 4.50
CA TRP A 580 1.94 39.63 5.33
C TRP A 580 1.53 38.29 4.70
N HIS A 581 1.22 38.25 3.40
CA HIS A 581 0.81 37.00 2.74
C HIS A 581 1.92 35.93 2.77
N VAL A 582 3.19 36.32 2.90
CA VAL A 582 4.34 35.41 3.04
C VAL A 582 4.38 34.73 4.41
N VAL A 583 3.70 35.27 5.41
CA VAL A 583 3.65 34.72 6.78
C VAL A 583 2.23 34.41 7.24
N GLU A 584 1.27 34.41 6.32
CA GLU A 584 -0.13 34.17 6.61
C GLU A 584 -0.34 32.83 7.33
N GLY A 585 -1.23 32.82 8.33
CA GLY A 585 -1.54 31.64 9.15
C GLY A 585 -0.41 31.15 10.06
N SER A 586 0.80 31.71 9.97
CA SER A 586 2.00 31.18 10.64
C SER A 586 2.36 31.99 11.89
N ARG A 587 2.58 31.32 13.03
CA ARG A 587 3.15 31.94 14.26
C ARG A 587 4.67 31.97 14.23
N PHE A 588 5.26 30.96 13.59
CA PHE A 588 6.68 30.82 13.35
C PHE A 588 6.92 30.52 11.88
N VAL A 589 8.05 31.00 11.34
CA VAL A 589 8.46 30.77 9.96
C VAL A 589 9.90 30.29 9.91
N GLU A 590 10.21 29.41 8.96
CA GLU A 590 11.58 29.00 8.68
C GLU A 590 12.21 29.97 7.69
N MET A 591 13.48 30.31 7.88
CA MET A 591 14.18 31.27 7.03
C MET A 591 15.58 30.79 6.71
N LYS A 592 16.13 31.33 5.62
CA LYS A 592 17.49 31.02 5.16
C LYS A 592 18.21 32.27 4.70
N ASN A 593 19.44 32.47 5.16
CA ASN A 593 20.24 33.67 4.85
C ASN A 593 21.22 33.46 3.67
N LYS A 594 22.01 34.49 3.28
CA LYS A 594 23.08 34.39 2.25
C LYS A 594 24.08 33.27 2.53
N GLN A 595 24.42 33.08 3.81
CA GLN A 595 25.23 31.96 4.28
C GLN A 595 24.47 30.61 4.30
N LYS A 596 23.30 30.52 3.64
CA LYS A 596 22.49 29.30 3.43
C LYS A 596 22.17 28.60 4.76
N ARG A 597 22.34 29.29 5.89
CA ARG A 597 22.01 28.81 7.23
C ARG A 597 20.51 28.93 7.43
N GLU A 598 19.90 27.88 7.94
CA GLU A 598 18.47 27.80 8.20
C GLU A 598 18.18 28.16 9.66
N THR A 599 17.15 28.97 9.90
CA THR A 599 16.80 29.49 11.22
C THR A 599 15.28 29.63 11.36
N PHE A 600 14.77 29.72 12.59
CA PHE A 600 13.34 29.96 12.84
C PHE A 600 13.13 31.39 13.34
N GLY A 601 12.00 31.99 12.94
CA GLY A 601 11.58 33.30 13.39
C GLY A 601 10.14 33.33 13.87
N LYS A 602 9.85 34.23 14.79
CA LYS A 602 8.51 34.48 15.34
C LYS A 602 7.93 35.72 14.67
N VAL A 603 6.70 35.64 14.17
CA VAL A 603 6.00 36.81 13.63
C VAL A 603 5.63 37.74 14.81
N LEU A 604 6.10 38.98 14.78
CA LEU A 604 5.85 39.98 15.82
C LEU A 604 4.60 40.81 15.52
N VAL A 605 4.58 41.45 14.36
CA VAL A 605 3.53 42.38 13.93
C VAL A 605 3.23 42.18 12.44
N LYS A 606 2.01 42.51 12.04
CA LYS A 606 1.53 42.38 10.66
C LYS A 606 0.44 43.40 10.34
N ASP A 607 0.40 43.86 9.10
CA ASP A 607 -0.63 44.73 8.53
C ASP A 607 -1.13 44.12 7.22
N VAL A 608 -2.40 43.71 7.21
CA VAL A 608 -3.05 43.07 6.05
C VAL A 608 -3.24 44.07 4.91
N ARG A 609 -3.57 45.33 5.22
CA ARG A 609 -3.83 46.39 4.23
C ARG A 609 -2.57 46.73 3.45
N LEU A 610 -1.46 46.92 4.16
CA LEU A 610 -0.17 47.24 3.57
C LEU A 610 0.56 46.02 3.00
N ASP A 611 0.07 44.81 3.30
CA ASP A 611 0.77 43.57 3.00
C ASP A 611 2.16 43.50 3.65
N LEU A 612 2.31 43.92 4.91
CA LEU A 612 3.61 43.95 5.62
C LEU A 612 3.60 43.10 6.89
N ALA A 613 4.74 42.50 7.22
CA ALA A 613 4.95 41.81 8.48
C ALA A 613 6.41 41.87 8.94
N VAL A 614 6.62 41.86 10.27
CA VAL A 614 7.96 41.80 10.89
C VAL A 614 8.13 40.49 11.63
N VAL A 615 9.26 39.83 11.41
CA VAL A 615 9.66 38.57 12.01
C VAL A 615 10.90 38.78 12.86
N GLN A 616 10.84 38.37 14.13
CA GLN A 616 11.98 38.31 15.04
C GLN A 616 12.74 37.02 14.81
N VAL A 617 14.06 37.11 14.65
CA VAL A 617 14.92 35.96 14.34
C VAL A 617 16.01 35.81 15.39
N GLN A 618 16.55 34.60 15.55
CA GLN A 618 17.67 34.35 16.48
C GLN A 618 19.03 34.62 15.82
N ASP A 619 19.17 34.36 14.52
CA ASP A 619 20.40 34.59 13.79
C ASP A 619 20.51 36.04 13.31
N ARG A 620 21.57 36.73 13.73
CA ARG A 620 21.77 38.13 13.36
C ARG A 620 22.20 38.30 11.91
N GLY A 621 21.69 39.33 11.24
CA GLY A 621 22.01 39.70 9.87
C GLY A 621 22.44 41.16 9.71
N LYS A 622 22.79 41.55 8.48
CA LYS A 622 23.18 42.92 8.13
C LYS A 622 21.92 43.74 7.81
N PRO A 623 21.59 44.80 8.56
CA PRO A 623 20.43 45.63 8.25
C PRO A 623 20.62 46.41 6.95
N VAL A 624 19.53 46.61 6.21
CA VAL A 624 19.48 47.54 5.08
C VAL A 624 19.43 49.00 5.54
N ARG A 625 19.63 49.93 4.59
CA ARG A 625 19.35 51.36 4.76
C ARG A 625 18.13 51.76 3.97
N PHE A 626 17.29 52.62 4.53
CA PHE A 626 16.14 53.17 3.80
C PHE A 626 16.51 54.42 3.03
N TYR A 627 15.83 54.62 1.91
CA TYR A 627 15.93 55.86 1.16
C TYR A 627 15.29 57.02 1.94
N ASP A 628 15.98 58.14 2.00
CA ASP A 628 15.74 59.28 2.88
C ASP A 628 15.26 60.54 2.13
N ARG A 629 15.44 60.61 0.80
CA ARG A 629 15.01 61.78 0.02
C ARG A 629 13.51 61.79 -0.23
N ALA A 630 12.96 63.00 -0.30
CA ALA A 630 11.51 63.23 -0.40
C ALA A 630 10.86 62.76 -1.72
N THR A 631 11.64 62.58 -2.79
CA THR A 631 11.10 62.24 -4.12
C THR A 631 11.98 61.23 -4.84
N LEU A 632 11.35 60.18 -5.37
CA LEU A 632 11.93 59.27 -6.36
C LEU A 632 11.71 59.84 -7.76
N LYS A 633 12.70 59.78 -8.65
CA LYS A 633 12.51 60.27 -10.03
C LYS A 633 12.07 59.11 -10.91
N LEU A 634 11.11 59.39 -11.80
CA LEU A 634 10.71 58.42 -12.82
C LEU A 634 11.89 58.18 -13.76
N GLY A 635 12.09 56.92 -14.15
CA GLY A 635 13.23 56.49 -14.95
C GLY A 635 14.49 56.16 -14.15
N ASP A 636 14.54 56.45 -12.84
CA ASP A 636 15.65 55.98 -12.00
C ASP A 636 15.69 54.45 -12.00
N GLN A 637 16.91 53.90 -12.03
CA GLN A 637 17.12 52.45 -12.06
C GLN A 637 16.72 51.83 -10.71
N ALA A 638 15.81 50.86 -10.75
CA ALA A 638 15.39 50.10 -9.59
C ALA A 638 15.86 48.66 -9.69
N GLU A 639 16.37 48.11 -8.59
CA GLU A 639 16.90 46.76 -8.52
C GLU A 639 16.11 45.92 -7.52
N VAL A 640 15.59 44.78 -7.99
CA VAL A 640 14.93 43.80 -7.16
C VAL A 640 15.96 42.74 -6.80
N ILE A 641 16.25 42.63 -5.51
CA ILE A 641 17.15 41.60 -5.00
C ILE A 641 16.30 40.54 -4.32
N GLY A 642 16.40 39.31 -4.81
CA GLY A 642 15.56 38.22 -4.32
C GLY A 642 16.01 36.84 -4.80
N HIS A 643 15.07 35.91 -4.84
CA HIS A 643 15.32 34.52 -5.22
C HIS A 643 14.25 34.04 -6.21
N PRO A 644 14.21 34.51 -7.46
CA PRO A 644 13.12 34.21 -8.40
C PRO A 644 13.04 32.71 -8.69
N LYS A 645 11.82 32.12 -8.68
CA LYS A 645 11.56 30.71 -9.06
C LYS A 645 12.54 29.67 -8.47
N ARG A 646 12.96 29.83 -7.20
CA ARG A 646 13.89 28.93 -6.46
C ARG A 646 15.37 29.04 -6.85
N TYR A 647 15.75 29.91 -7.78
CA TYR A 647 17.14 30.30 -7.99
C TYR A 647 17.55 31.26 -6.88
N LEU A 648 18.58 30.91 -6.10
CA LEU A 648 18.95 31.69 -4.92
C LEU A 648 19.81 32.90 -5.33
N PHE A 649 19.54 34.07 -4.75
CA PHE A 649 20.34 35.30 -4.90
C PHE A 649 20.46 35.83 -6.33
N SER A 650 19.34 36.28 -6.89
CA SER A 650 19.31 36.97 -8.18
C SER A 650 19.02 38.45 -8.03
N ILE A 651 19.64 39.25 -8.88
CA ILE A 651 19.35 40.67 -9.06
C ILE A 651 18.60 40.81 -10.39
N THR A 652 17.41 41.39 -10.36
CA THR A 652 16.71 41.86 -11.57
C THR A 652 16.67 43.38 -11.56
N ARG A 653 16.81 44.00 -12.73
CA ARG A 653 16.87 45.46 -12.88
C ARG A 653 15.73 45.94 -13.77
N GLY A 654 15.27 47.15 -13.49
CA GLY A 654 14.31 47.91 -14.28
C GLY A 654 14.39 49.38 -13.89
N VAL A 655 13.32 50.12 -14.09
CA VAL A 655 13.19 51.53 -13.75
C VAL A 655 11.95 51.78 -12.90
N ILE A 656 11.94 52.92 -12.22
CA ILE A 656 10.74 53.46 -11.57
C ILE A 656 9.82 54.01 -12.68
N SER A 657 8.73 53.30 -12.96
CA SER A 657 7.79 53.66 -14.03
C SER A 657 6.77 54.71 -13.59
N ALA A 658 6.27 54.62 -12.35
CA ALA A 658 5.30 55.55 -11.77
C ALA A 658 5.25 55.41 -10.24
N ILE A 659 4.79 56.45 -9.55
CA ILE A 659 4.30 56.36 -8.17
C ILE A 659 2.78 56.43 -8.23
N ARG A 660 2.08 55.52 -7.55
CA ARG A 660 0.62 55.42 -7.60
C ARG A 660 0.03 55.19 -6.22
N ASP A 661 -1.00 55.94 -5.89
CA ASP A 661 -1.88 55.62 -4.77
C ASP A 661 -3.04 54.77 -5.32
N LEU A 662 -3.15 53.52 -4.87
CA LEU A 662 -4.14 52.54 -5.35
C LEU A 662 -4.79 51.80 -4.16
N PRO A 663 -6.02 51.28 -4.32
CA PRO A 663 -6.62 50.42 -3.31
C PRO A 663 -5.76 49.20 -3.01
N SER A 664 -5.76 48.76 -1.75
CA SER A 664 -5.07 47.53 -1.35
C SER A 664 -5.65 46.31 -2.07
N ILE A 665 -4.78 45.47 -2.61
CA ILE A 665 -5.18 44.20 -3.24
C ILE A 665 -5.68 43.15 -2.23
N ASN A 666 -5.36 43.33 -0.95
CA ASN A 666 -5.70 42.39 0.12
C ASN A 666 -7.04 42.71 0.81
N ILE A 667 -7.70 43.83 0.43
CA ILE A 667 -9.01 44.22 0.97
C ILE A 667 -10.02 44.34 -0.17
N PRO A 668 -10.69 43.23 -0.55
CA PRO A 668 -11.70 43.23 -1.59
C PRO A 668 -12.83 44.23 -1.28
N GLY A 669 -13.17 45.09 -2.25
CA GLY A 669 -14.23 46.10 -2.10
C GLY A 669 -13.77 47.52 -1.76
N GLY A 670 -12.46 47.77 -1.63
CA GLY A 670 -11.91 49.13 -1.52
C GLY A 670 -12.06 49.78 -0.14
N GLY A 671 -12.00 48.99 0.94
CA GLY A 671 -12.03 49.51 2.30
C GLY A 671 -10.67 50.04 2.78
N GLY A 672 -10.62 51.28 3.23
CA GLY A 672 -9.43 51.91 3.83
C GLY A 672 -8.78 52.99 2.96
N LYS A 673 -7.70 53.61 3.45
CA LYS A 673 -6.90 54.53 2.66
C LYS A 673 -6.14 53.77 1.58
N ASP A 674 -6.05 54.36 0.39
CA ASP A 674 -5.17 53.90 -0.68
C ASP A 674 -3.76 53.66 -0.15
N VAL A 675 -3.10 52.64 -0.72
CA VAL A 675 -1.72 52.30 -0.43
C VAL A 675 -0.85 52.96 -1.49
N ARG A 676 0.21 53.65 -1.06
CA ARG A 676 1.20 54.19 -1.97
C ARG A 676 2.13 53.10 -2.49
N TYR A 677 2.10 52.87 -3.80
CA TYR A 677 2.95 51.91 -4.51
C TYR A 677 3.96 52.60 -5.44
N ILE A 678 5.11 51.95 -5.58
CA ILE A 678 6.07 52.16 -6.66
C ILE A 678 5.74 51.16 -7.77
N GLN A 679 5.43 51.67 -8.96
CA GLN A 679 5.33 50.87 -10.17
C GLN A 679 6.72 50.76 -10.80
N THR A 680 7.14 49.54 -11.13
CA THR A 680 8.42 49.24 -11.79
C THR A 680 8.25 48.17 -12.86
N ASP A 681 9.06 48.24 -13.91
CA ASP A 681 9.20 47.18 -14.91
C ASP A 681 10.26 46.13 -14.52
N ALA A 682 10.97 46.33 -13.41
CA ALA A 682 11.88 45.35 -12.85
C ALA A 682 11.11 44.04 -12.57
N PRO A 683 11.56 42.88 -13.09
CA PRO A 683 10.82 41.63 -12.95
C PRO A 683 10.56 41.25 -11.48
N ILE A 684 9.28 41.25 -11.07
CA ILE A 684 8.79 40.70 -9.80
C ILE A 684 8.01 39.42 -10.11
N ASN A 685 8.47 38.28 -9.59
CA ASN A 685 7.86 36.97 -9.83
C ASN A 685 7.63 36.22 -8.51
N GLY A 686 6.78 35.18 -8.53
CA GLY A 686 6.60 34.24 -7.41
C GLY A 686 7.97 33.74 -6.95
N GLY A 687 8.38 34.19 -5.77
CA GLY A 687 9.77 34.57 -5.65
C GLY A 687 9.91 35.85 -4.85
N ASN A 688 10.19 36.96 -5.51
CA ASN A 688 10.71 38.19 -4.91
C ASN A 688 9.74 38.96 -3.99
N SER A 689 8.49 38.52 -3.83
CA SER A 689 7.54 39.06 -2.84
C SER A 689 8.11 39.02 -1.42
N GLY A 690 8.02 40.16 -0.75
CA GLY A 690 8.55 40.44 0.58
C GLY A 690 10.01 40.89 0.57
N GLY A 691 10.70 40.82 -0.58
CA GLY A 691 12.06 41.31 -0.75
C GLY A 691 12.14 42.82 -0.98
N PRO A 692 13.33 43.42 -0.84
CA PRO A 692 13.54 44.86 -1.03
C PRO A 692 13.58 45.28 -2.51
N LEU A 693 13.06 46.47 -2.80
CA LEU A 693 13.33 47.22 -4.03
C LEU A 693 14.41 48.27 -3.70
N PHE A 694 15.55 48.20 -4.38
CA PHE A 694 16.69 49.08 -4.18
C PHE A 694 16.77 50.18 -5.23
N LEU A 695 17.20 51.37 -4.80
CA LEU A 695 17.82 52.40 -5.63
C LEU A 695 19.23 52.59 -5.07
N ASP A 696 20.24 52.26 -5.86
CA ASP A 696 21.63 52.11 -5.40
C ASP A 696 21.74 51.10 -4.23
N ASP A 697 22.19 51.55 -3.07
CA ASP A 697 22.34 50.76 -1.84
C ASP A 697 21.20 50.97 -0.82
N LYS A 698 20.19 51.78 -1.17
CA LYS A 698 19.07 52.13 -0.29
C LYS A 698 17.76 51.49 -0.73
N VAL A 699 16.96 51.02 0.22
CA VAL A 699 15.64 50.44 -0.04
C VAL A 699 14.61 51.55 -0.22
N ILE A 700 13.91 51.51 -1.35
CA ILE A 700 12.84 52.44 -1.74
C ILE A 700 11.45 51.81 -1.62
N GLY A 701 11.35 50.49 -1.47
CA GLY A 701 10.07 49.81 -1.24
C GLY A 701 10.17 48.31 -0.97
N VAL A 702 9.02 47.69 -0.72
CA VAL A 702 8.89 46.23 -0.51
C VAL A 702 8.08 45.62 -1.64
N ASN A 703 8.69 44.72 -2.40
CA ASN A 703 8.05 44.05 -3.53
C ASN A 703 6.84 43.24 -3.04
N THR A 704 5.65 43.42 -3.63
CA THR A 704 4.42 42.76 -3.15
C THR A 704 3.70 42.01 -4.26
N TRP A 705 3.22 42.69 -5.31
CA TRP A 705 2.36 42.11 -6.33
C TRP A 705 2.69 42.57 -7.74
N LYS A 706 2.15 41.86 -8.73
CA LYS A 706 2.21 42.23 -10.15
C LYS A 706 0.83 42.12 -10.78
N ARG A 707 0.58 42.88 -11.84
CA ARG A 707 -0.63 42.73 -12.65
C ARG A 707 -0.43 41.55 -13.61
N ILE A 708 -1.44 40.68 -13.75
CA ILE A 708 -1.37 39.42 -14.53
C ILE A 708 -2.53 39.37 -15.56
N ASP A 709 -2.97 40.52 -16.06
CA ASP A 709 -4.05 40.58 -17.06
C ASP A 709 -3.52 40.09 -18.42
N GLN A 710 -4.39 39.51 -19.28
CA GLN A 710 -3.98 39.05 -20.61
C GLN A 710 -3.40 40.20 -21.45
N GLY A 711 -2.16 40.04 -21.93
CA GLY A 711 -1.47 41.04 -22.75
C GLY A 711 -0.75 42.14 -21.96
N VAL A 712 -0.68 42.04 -20.63
CA VAL A 712 0.00 43.00 -19.76
C VAL A 712 1.25 42.37 -19.14
N ASP A 713 2.42 42.75 -19.65
CA ASP A 713 3.73 42.39 -19.07
C ASP A 713 4.44 43.65 -18.53
N GLY A 714 5.23 43.48 -17.48
CA GLY A 714 6.07 44.56 -16.93
C GLY A 714 5.38 45.55 -15.97
N LEU A 715 4.16 45.24 -15.48
CA LEU A 715 3.51 46.04 -14.41
C LEU A 715 3.69 45.38 -13.05
N ASN A 716 4.72 45.81 -12.32
CA ASN A 716 5.05 45.30 -10.99
C ASN A 716 4.94 46.41 -9.93
N PHE A 717 4.56 46.05 -8.71
CA PHE A 717 4.25 47.00 -7.64
C PHE A 717 5.00 46.67 -6.34
N SER A 718 5.57 47.70 -5.73
CA SER A 718 6.22 47.65 -4.42
C SER A 718 5.59 48.65 -3.47
N VAL A 719 5.37 48.27 -2.20
CA VAL A 719 4.90 49.20 -1.16
C VAL A 719 5.96 50.27 -0.95
N HIS A 720 5.58 51.55 -1.04
CA HIS A 720 6.51 52.68 -0.95
C HIS A 720 7.17 52.75 0.43
N ILE A 721 8.43 53.18 0.50
CA ILE A 721 9.19 53.22 1.76
C ILE A 721 8.53 54.07 2.86
N ASP A 722 7.78 55.10 2.50
CA ASP A 722 7.08 55.95 3.49
C ASP A 722 5.95 55.21 4.22
N GLU A 723 5.23 54.32 3.52
CA GLU A 723 4.23 53.43 4.15
C GLU A 723 4.94 52.49 5.13
N VAL A 724 6.08 51.94 4.72
CA VAL A 724 6.92 51.07 5.57
C VAL A 724 7.41 51.81 6.82
N LYS A 725 7.95 53.02 6.66
CA LYS A 725 8.42 53.84 7.79
C LYS A 725 7.29 54.15 8.77
N THR A 726 6.09 54.45 8.26
CA THR A 726 4.91 54.72 9.08
C THR A 726 4.48 53.46 9.85
N PHE A 727 4.32 52.34 9.14
CA PHE A 727 4.01 51.03 9.73
C PHE A 727 4.97 50.65 10.86
N LEU A 728 6.28 50.79 10.63
CA LEU A 728 7.30 50.45 11.61
C LEU A 728 7.24 51.34 12.85
N ARG A 729 7.07 52.66 12.70
CA ARG A 729 6.99 53.60 13.82
C ARG A 729 5.74 53.38 14.67
N GLU A 730 4.61 53.04 14.04
CA GLU A 730 3.35 52.83 14.74
C GLU A 730 3.30 51.49 15.48
N ASN A 731 3.88 50.43 14.90
CA ASN A 731 3.73 49.06 15.41
C ASN A 731 4.93 48.58 16.24
N LEU A 732 6.08 49.23 16.12
CA LEU A 732 7.31 48.86 16.83
C LEU A 732 8.02 50.09 17.44
N PRO A 733 7.32 50.94 18.22
CA PRO A 733 7.89 52.19 18.75
C PRO A 733 9.07 51.97 19.71
N ASP A 734 9.09 50.84 20.41
CA ASP A 734 10.11 50.49 21.40
C ASP A 734 11.31 49.71 20.81
N TYR A 735 11.27 49.41 19.51
CA TYR A 735 12.34 48.64 18.86
C TYR A 735 13.35 49.57 18.20
N GLU A 736 14.63 49.28 18.41
CA GLU A 736 15.70 49.94 17.67
C GLU A 736 15.78 49.39 16.25
N ILE A 737 15.21 50.11 15.29
CA ILE A 737 15.24 49.74 13.88
C ILE A 737 16.39 50.49 13.19
N THR A 738 17.51 49.80 12.97
CA THR A 738 18.71 50.37 12.34
C THR A 738 18.42 51.01 10.98
N ALA A 739 17.52 50.43 10.19
CA ALA A 739 17.16 50.94 8.87
C ALA A 739 16.46 52.33 8.88
N LEU A 740 15.94 52.78 10.04
CA LEU A 740 15.34 54.11 10.22
C LEU A 740 16.35 55.19 10.63
N ARG A 741 17.58 54.81 11.02
CA ARG A 741 18.66 55.73 11.38
C ARG A 741 19.42 56.08 10.10
N ASP A 742 18.97 57.12 9.41
CA ASP A 742 19.74 58.03 8.52
C ASP A 742 18.76 58.93 7.76
#